data_AF-A0A9Q1LZS4-F1
#
_entry.id   AF-A0A9Q1LZS4-F1
#
_cell.length_a   1.000
_cell.length_b   1.000
_cell.length_c   1.000
_cell.angle_alpha   90.00
_cell.angle_beta   90.00
_cell.angle_gamma   90.00
#
_symmetry.space_group_name_H-M   'P 1'
#
loop_
_entity.id
_entity.type
_entity.pdbx_description
1 polymer ?
#
loop_
_entity_poly.entity_id
_entity_poly.type
_entity_poly.pdbx_seq_one_letter_code
_entity_poly.pdbx_strand_id
1 'polypeptide(L)'
;MTILRIFIFLMLVTFAIGNENLNSHVFPRPLIIEYLENNEPQLKEYDEVQLKCTSWRFAVEANNLSRWKMIPEECADYVRQYIVGLGYNMDIDRVSNEAGEYAKSVNLGDDEKDVWVFDVDETLLSNLPYYSDHGYGLEVFDSVEFDKWVEKGTAPALESSLKLYQEVLSLGFKVFLLTGRSERHGNVTVENLMNAGFRGWDKLILRGSDDHGKTATTFKSERRNEMIEEGFRIVGNSGDQWSDLLAYNAVSKVVNQSATGNNTEENQVVPSASQGFNMNSEPGAGWKEMDFSLLLSDQFPFILNGLGNKQSCARRCLTVLNILTVRAHSVSSRMVKAIRVHELGGPEVLKWEDIEVGEPKDGEIRVKNKAIGLNFIDVYFRKGVYKPAAFPFTPGMEAVGVVTAVGPGLTGRKVGDIVAYAGSPMGSYAEEQILPADKVVPVPPSIDPIIAASILLKGMTAQFLLRRCFKVERGHTVLVHAAAGGVGSLLCQWANALGATVIGTVSTKEKAAQAKDDGCHHVIIYKEEDFVTCVNEITSCQGVEVVYDSVGKDTFQGSLDCLKTRGYMVSFGQSSGSPDPVPLSALAAKSVFLTRPSMMHYTITRDELLETAGEVFANAASGVLRVRVNHTYPLSQAAQAHADLESRKTSGSVVLIPDGAQ
;
A
#
# COMPACT_ATOMS: atom_id res chain seq x y z
N MET A 1 35.38 16.46 -76.86
CA MET A 1 33.90 16.33 -76.82
C MET A 1 33.41 15.03 -76.16
N THR A 2 34.25 14.32 -75.39
CA THR A 2 33.85 13.04 -74.75
C THR A 2 34.07 13.03 -73.23
N ILE A 3 34.86 13.97 -72.68
CA ILE A 3 35.10 14.09 -71.22
C ILE A 3 34.07 15.01 -70.55
N LEU A 4 33.51 15.99 -71.27
CA LEU A 4 32.49 16.90 -70.74
C LEU A 4 31.11 16.24 -70.57
N ARG A 5 30.84 15.13 -71.28
CA ARG A 5 29.60 14.34 -71.10
C ARG A 5 29.66 13.39 -69.90
N ILE A 6 30.85 12.98 -69.46
CA ILE A 6 31.04 12.13 -68.28
C ILE A 6 30.92 12.95 -66.99
N PHE A 7 31.38 14.21 -67.00
CA PHE A 7 31.23 15.11 -65.85
C PHE A 7 29.78 15.56 -65.61
N ILE A 8 28.97 15.74 -66.66
CA ILE A 8 27.55 16.13 -66.53
C ILE A 8 26.68 14.93 -66.10
N PHE A 9 27.06 13.70 -66.44
CA PHE A 9 26.34 12.50 -65.98
C PHE A 9 26.65 12.17 -64.51
N LEU A 10 27.87 12.45 -64.03
CA LEU A 10 28.23 12.24 -62.62
C LEU A 10 27.63 13.30 -61.67
N MET A 11 27.31 14.50 -62.15
CA MET A 11 26.62 15.53 -61.35
C MET A 11 25.10 15.31 -61.23
N LEU A 12 24.48 14.52 -62.13
CA LEU A 12 23.05 14.19 -62.07
C LEU A 12 22.73 12.94 -61.25
N VAL A 13 23.74 12.19 -60.77
CA VAL A 13 23.54 10.99 -59.93
C VAL A 13 23.79 11.25 -58.44
N THR A 14 24.41 12.37 -58.05
CA THR A 14 24.61 12.75 -56.65
C THR A 14 23.53 13.66 -56.06
N PHE A 15 22.39 13.82 -56.74
CA PHE A 15 21.23 14.59 -56.28
C PHE A 15 19.94 13.76 -56.13
N ALA A 16 20.08 12.44 -55.90
CA ALA A 16 18.93 11.54 -55.78
C ALA A 16 19.02 10.54 -54.60
N ILE A 17 19.93 10.70 -53.64
CA ILE A 17 19.91 9.93 -52.39
C ILE A 17 20.33 10.85 -51.24
N GLY A 18 19.39 11.13 -50.34
CA GLY A 18 19.70 11.73 -49.03
C GLY A 18 19.17 13.13 -48.82
N ASN A 19 17.84 13.30 -48.84
CA ASN A 19 17.18 14.11 -47.80
C ASN A 19 15.66 13.88 -47.80
N GLU A 20 15.16 12.97 -46.96
CA GLU A 20 13.87 13.17 -46.29
C GLU A 20 14.00 12.69 -44.85
N ASN A 21 14.13 13.67 -43.95
CA ASN A 21 13.61 13.69 -42.58
C ASN A 21 13.82 12.44 -41.70
N LEU A 22 14.98 12.35 -41.06
CA LEU A 22 15.06 11.74 -39.73
C LEU A 22 14.44 12.71 -38.70
N ASN A 23 13.11 12.73 -38.66
CA ASN A 23 12.37 13.24 -37.52
C ASN A 23 12.42 12.19 -36.40
N SER A 24 12.79 12.68 -35.21
CA SER A 24 12.47 12.22 -33.85
C SER A 24 12.02 10.77 -33.67
N HIS A 25 12.65 10.08 -32.70
CA HIS A 25 12.09 8.98 -31.92
C HIS A 25 10.56 8.91 -31.96
N VAL A 26 10.02 8.18 -32.93
CA VAL A 26 8.67 7.67 -32.86
C VAL A 26 8.80 6.51 -31.89
N PHE A 27 8.50 6.77 -30.61
CA PHE A 27 8.09 5.70 -29.71
C PHE A 27 7.15 4.77 -30.48
N PRO A 28 7.31 3.43 -30.39
CA PRO A 28 6.32 2.55 -30.99
C PRO A 28 4.96 3.07 -30.57
N ARG A 29 4.12 3.45 -31.54
CA ARG A 29 2.75 3.83 -31.24
C ARG A 29 2.21 2.74 -30.31
N PRO A 30 1.49 3.08 -29.23
CA PRO A 30 0.78 2.04 -28.50
C PRO A 30 0.04 1.22 -29.55
N LEU A 31 0.14 -0.09 -29.47
CA LEU A 31 -0.70 -0.98 -30.26
C LEU A 31 -2.13 -0.60 -29.87
N ILE A 32 -2.74 0.31 -30.63
CA ILE A 32 -4.16 0.57 -30.55
C ILE A 32 -4.74 -0.68 -31.20
N ILE A 33 -5.09 -1.63 -30.34
CA ILE A 33 -6.00 -2.70 -30.73
C ILE A 33 -7.33 -1.99 -30.96
N GLU A 34 -7.55 -1.54 -32.18
CA GLU A 34 -8.89 -1.15 -32.63
C GLU A 34 -9.72 -2.42 -32.61
N TYR A 35 -10.51 -2.59 -31.55
CA TYR A 35 -11.61 -3.55 -31.60
C TYR A 35 -12.53 -3.10 -32.72
N LEU A 36 -12.70 -3.94 -33.75
CA LEU A 36 -13.70 -3.73 -34.77
C LEU A 36 -15.07 -3.73 -34.08
N GLU A 37 -15.56 -2.56 -33.73
CA GLU A 37 -16.98 -2.39 -33.44
C GLU A 37 -17.75 -2.71 -34.72
N ASN A 38 -18.74 -3.59 -34.58
CA ASN A 38 -19.68 -4.07 -35.60
C ASN A 38 -19.23 -5.30 -36.40
N ASN A 39 -19.38 -6.45 -35.76
CA ASN A 39 -20.28 -7.51 -36.20
C ASN A 39 -20.40 -8.49 -35.03
N GLU A 40 -21.42 -8.36 -34.19
CA GLU A 40 -21.81 -9.45 -33.28
C GLU A 40 -22.46 -10.55 -34.14
N PRO A 41 -21.79 -11.68 -34.43
CA PRO A 41 -22.56 -12.91 -34.59
C PRO A 41 -23.25 -13.16 -33.26
N GLN A 42 -24.52 -13.55 -33.26
CA GLN A 42 -25.25 -13.97 -32.07
C GLN A 42 -24.39 -14.94 -31.25
N LEU A 43 -23.69 -14.45 -30.22
CA LEU A 43 -23.09 -15.30 -29.22
C LEU A 43 -24.28 -16.01 -28.57
N LYS A 44 -24.36 -17.32 -28.78
CA LYS A 44 -25.32 -18.16 -28.08
C LYS A 44 -25.11 -17.89 -26.60
N GLU A 45 -26.20 -17.68 -25.86
CA GLU A 45 -26.26 -17.34 -24.42
C GLU A 45 -25.30 -18.14 -23.50
N TYR A 46 -24.87 -19.33 -23.95
CA TYR A 46 -23.86 -20.17 -23.30
C TYR A 46 -22.41 -19.60 -23.30
N ASP A 47 -22.09 -18.70 -24.23
CA ASP A 47 -20.73 -18.19 -24.47
C ASP A 47 -20.43 -16.91 -23.65
N GLU A 48 -21.45 -16.10 -23.35
CA GLU A 48 -21.26 -14.86 -22.57
C GLU A 48 -20.92 -15.15 -21.09
N VAL A 49 -21.61 -16.10 -20.45
CA VAL A 49 -21.33 -16.50 -19.05
C VAL A 49 -19.93 -17.10 -18.95
N GLN A 50 -19.55 -17.97 -19.89
CA GLN A 50 -18.23 -18.58 -19.91
C GLN A 50 -17.12 -17.53 -20.06
N LEU A 51 -17.31 -16.54 -20.95
CA LEU A 51 -16.37 -15.42 -21.11
C LEU A 51 -16.29 -14.58 -19.83
N LYS A 52 -17.42 -14.17 -19.25
CA LYS A 52 -17.47 -13.41 -17.99
C LYS A 52 -16.75 -14.15 -16.86
N CYS A 53 -17.04 -15.43 -16.68
CA CYS A 53 -16.46 -16.22 -15.61
C CYS A 53 -14.98 -16.55 -15.85
N THR A 54 -14.55 -16.67 -17.12
CA THR A 54 -13.12 -16.78 -17.46
C THR A 54 -12.38 -15.47 -17.18
N SER A 55 -12.95 -14.33 -17.55
CA SER A 55 -12.40 -13.01 -17.23
C SER A 55 -12.37 -12.75 -15.73
N TRP A 56 -13.42 -13.14 -15.00
CA TRP A 56 -13.47 -13.05 -13.55
C TRP A 56 -12.39 -13.92 -12.90
N ARG A 57 -12.28 -15.20 -13.29
CA ARG A 57 -11.23 -16.12 -12.82
C ARG A 57 -9.85 -15.54 -13.06
N PHE A 58 -9.57 -15.09 -14.29
CA PHE A 58 -8.29 -14.48 -14.64
C PHE A 58 -8.00 -13.25 -13.78
N ALA A 59 -9.00 -12.39 -13.55
CA ALA A 59 -8.83 -11.20 -12.71
C ALA A 59 -8.62 -11.54 -11.23
N VAL A 60 -9.21 -12.63 -10.73
CA VAL A 60 -8.94 -13.17 -9.39
C VAL A 60 -7.50 -13.71 -9.31
N GLU A 61 -7.09 -14.55 -10.25
CA GLU A 61 -5.74 -15.17 -10.30
C GLU A 61 -4.61 -14.16 -10.51
N ALA A 62 -4.90 -13.05 -11.18
CA ALA A 62 -3.98 -11.92 -11.36
C ALA A 62 -4.04 -10.90 -10.21
N ASN A 63 -4.81 -11.16 -9.15
CA ASN A 63 -5.07 -10.25 -8.02
C ASN A 63 -5.73 -8.91 -8.37
N ASN A 64 -6.30 -8.77 -9.56
CA ASN A 64 -7.02 -7.55 -9.97
C ASN A 64 -8.38 -7.45 -9.28
N LEU A 65 -8.90 -8.55 -8.73
CA LEU A 65 -10.11 -8.63 -7.91
C LEU A 65 -9.80 -9.23 -6.54
N SER A 66 -9.45 -8.38 -5.58
CA SER A 66 -8.97 -8.79 -4.24
C SER A 66 -10.04 -8.80 -3.13
N ARG A 67 -11.32 -8.54 -3.47
CA ARG A 67 -12.42 -8.45 -2.49
C ARG A 67 -13.62 -9.32 -2.87
N TRP A 68 -13.50 -10.62 -2.65
CA TRP A 68 -14.61 -11.56 -2.79
C TRP A 68 -14.54 -12.58 -1.65
N LYS A 69 -15.70 -12.99 -1.14
CA LYS A 69 -15.83 -14.01 -0.07
C LYS A 69 -16.41 -15.33 -0.59
N MET A 70 -17.08 -15.25 -1.74
CA MET A 70 -17.73 -16.35 -2.44
C MET A 70 -17.56 -16.07 -3.93
N ILE A 71 -17.59 -17.12 -4.74
CA ILE A 71 -17.62 -16.98 -6.19
C ILE A 71 -18.96 -16.33 -6.61
N PRO A 72 -19.00 -15.54 -7.71
CA PRO A 72 -20.26 -15.07 -8.26
C PRO A 72 -21.18 -16.27 -8.54
N GLU A 73 -22.45 -16.16 -8.13
CA GLU A 73 -23.42 -17.26 -8.26
C GLU A 73 -23.56 -17.74 -9.72
N GLU A 74 -23.53 -16.81 -10.67
CA GLU A 74 -23.52 -17.07 -12.11
C GLU A 74 -22.28 -17.83 -12.61
N CYS A 75 -21.18 -17.83 -11.85
CA CYS A 75 -19.94 -18.55 -12.16
C CYS A 75 -19.81 -19.90 -11.45
N ALA A 76 -20.79 -20.31 -10.65
CA ALA A 76 -20.81 -21.58 -9.93
C ALA A 76 -20.45 -22.79 -10.81
N ASP A 77 -21.22 -22.98 -11.88
CA ASP A 77 -21.06 -24.11 -12.77
C ASP A 77 -19.74 -24.06 -13.54
N TYR A 78 -19.31 -22.85 -13.93
CA TYR A 78 -18.01 -22.65 -14.56
C TYR A 78 -16.86 -23.08 -13.65
N VAL A 79 -16.85 -22.61 -12.40
CA VAL A 79 -15.80 -22.92 -11.42
C VAL A 79 -15.78 -24.42 -11.14
N ARG A 80 -16.95 -25.01 -10.89
CA ARG A 80 -17.08 -26.46 -10.71
C ARG A 80 -16.49 -27.22 -11.90
N GLN A 81 -16.91 -26.88 -13.12
CA GLN A 81 -16.45 -27.56 -14.35
C GLN A 81 -14.94 -27.38 -14.57
N TYR A 82 -14.39 -26.21 -14.25
CA TYR A 82 -12.96 -25.97 -14.37
C TYR A 82 -12.16 -26.84 -13.39
N ILE A 83 -12.51 -26.82 -12.11
CA ILE A 83 -11.76 -27.51 -11.05
C ILE A 83 -11.84 -29.03 -11.19
N VAL A 84 -13.02 -29.58 -11.52
CA VAL A 84 -13.17 -31.04 -11.72
C VAL A 84 -12.79 -31.50 -13.13
N GLY A 85 -12.52 -30.55 -14.04
CA GLY A 85 -12.31 -30.80 -15.45
C GLY A 85 -10.84 -30.84 -15.86
N LEU A 86 -10.63 -30.93 -17.17
CA LEU A 86 -9.29 -31.01 -17.76
C LEU A 86 -8.49 -29.71 -17.59
N GLY A 87 -9.18 -28.56 -17.53
CA GLY A 87 -8.53 -27.24 -17.43
C GLY A 87 -7.63 -27.12 -16.21
N TYR A 88 -8.16 -27.40 -15.02
CA TYR A 88 -7.39 -27.36 -13.77
C TYR A 88 -6.20 -28.32 -13.80
N ASN A 89 -6.39 -29.55 -14.28
CA ASN A 89 -5.29 -30.52 -14.39
C ASN A 89 -4.19 -30.05 -15.36
N MET A 90 -4.56 -29.49 -16.51
CA MET A 90 -3.59 -28.93 -17.46
C MET A 90 -2.80 -27.77 -16.88
N ASP A 91 -3.46 -26.88 -16.14
CA ASP A 91 -2.82 -25.71 -15.53
C ASP A 91 -1.83 -26.14 -14.43
N ILE A 92 -2.21 -27.08 -13.57
CA ILE A 92 -1.33 -27.63 -12.54
C ILE A 92 -0.16 -28.39 -13.18
N ASP A 93 -0.44 -29.31 -14.12
CA ASP A 93 0.61 -30.07 -14.81
C ASP A 93 1.62 -29.15 -15.47
N ARG A 94 1.13 -28.11 -16.16
CA ARG A 94 2.00 -27.17 -16.87
C ARG A 94 2.99 -26.52 -15.92
N VAL A 95 2.55 -26.13 -14.74
CA VAL A 95 3.42 -25.41 -13.80
C VAL A 95 4.31 -26.34 -13.00
N SER A 96 3.80 -27.48 -12.54
CA SER A 96 4.66 -28.48 -11.89
C SER A 96 5.81 -28.89 -12.82
N ASN A 97 5.54 -29.04 -14.12
CA ASN A 97 6.58 -29.33 -15.11
C ASN A 97 7.60 -28.18 -15.24
N GLU A 98 7.16 -26.92 -15.33
CA GLU A 98 8.07 -25.78 -15.42
C GLU A 98 8.91 -25.59 -14.14
N ALA A 99 8.32 -25.84 -12.97
CA ALA A 99 9.04 -25.86 -11.71
C ALA A 99 10.10 -26.99 -11.68
N GLY A 100 9.76 -28.17 -12.20
CA GLY A 100 10.70 -29.29 -12.34
C GLY A 100 11.85 -28.97 -13.29
N GLU A 101 11.57 -28.38 -14.45
CA GLU A 101 12.62 -27.92 -15.38
C GLU A 101 13.53 -26.85 -14.75
N TYR A 102 12.95 -25.93 -13.97
CA TYR A 102 13.75 -24.99 -13.19
C TYR A 102 14.61 -25.72 -12.16
N ALA A 103 14.06 -26.66 -11.39
CA ALA A 103 14.80 -27.43 -10.39
C ALA A 103 16.02 -28.14 -11.01
N LYS A 104 15.85 -28.75 -12.19
CA LYS A 104 16.94 -29.38 -12.96
C LYS A 104 18.04 -28.41 -13.38
N SER A 105 17.71 -27.13 -13.56
CA SER A 105 18.66 -26.10 -14.00
C SER A 105 19.51 -25.53 -12.87
N VAL A 106 19.16 -25.80 -11.62
CA VAL A 106 19.85 -25.26 -10.44
C VAL A 106 21.08 -26.11 -10.13
N ASN A 107 22.23 -25.45 -9.95
CA ASN A 107 23.42 -26.08 -9.38
C ASN A 107 23.37 -25.97 -7.86
N LEU A 108 23.16 -27.09 -7.18
CA LEU A 108 23.17 -27.14 -5.71
C LEU A 108 24.60 -26.99 -5.17
N GLY A 109 24.72 -26.33 -4.03
CA GLY A 109 25.96 -26.25 -3.27
C GLY A 109 26.27 -27.55 -2.53
N ASP A 110 27.55 -27.80 -2.28
CA ASP A 110 28.04 -29.01 -1.60
C ASP A 110 27.77 -29.02 -0.08
N ASP A 111 27.09 -28.01 0.47
CA ASP A 111 26.88 -27.81 1.91
C ASP A 111 25.49 -28.28 2.41
N GLU A 112 24.69 -28.90 1.55
CA GLU A 112 23.31 -29.36 1.83
C GLU A 112 22.38 -28.26 2.39
N LYS A 113 22.60 -26.99 2.02
CA LYS A 113 21.79 -25.86 2.48
C LYS A 113 20.74 -25.38 1.48
N ASP A 114 20.66 -25.96 0.28
CA ASP A 114 19.66 -25.60 -0.72
C ASP A 114 18.33 -26.30 -0.46
N VAL A 115 17.31 -25.50 -0.16
CA VAL A 115 15.98 -25.96 0.25
C VAL A 115 14.94 -25.64 -0.82
N TRP A 116 14.06 -26.61 -1.06
CA TRP A 116 12.78 -26.41 -1.71
C TRP A 116 11.66 -26.45 -0.67
N VAL A 117 10.88 -25.39 -0.58
CA VAL A 117 9.74 -25.30 0.35
C VAL A 117 8.46 -25.70 -0.37
N PHE A 118 7.68 -26.59 0.24
CA PHE A 118 6.33 -26.92 -0.22
C PHE A 118 5.29 -26.55 0.84
N ASP A 119 4.25 -25.83 0.42
CA ASP A 119 3.03 -25.72 1.22
C ASP A 119 2.28 -27.06 1.24
N VAL A 120 1.56 -27.39 2.30
CA VAL A 120 0.83 -28.67 2.38
C VAL A 120 -0.55 -28.56 1.73
N ASP A 121 -1.35 -27.63 2.24
CA ASP A 121 -2.76 -27.49 1.85
C ASP A 121 -2.87 -26.85 0.47
N GLU A 122 -3.70 -27.43 -0.40
CA GLU A 122 -3.95 -26.97 -1.78
C GLU A 122 -2.74 -27.02 -2.71
N THR A 123 -1.60 -27.51 -2.22
CA THR A 123 -0.36 -27.68 -2.99
C THR A 123 0.09 -29.14 -3.04
N LEU A 124 0.29 -29.80 -1.89
CA LEU A 124 0.59 -31.24 -1.85
C LEU A 124 -0.68 -32.07 -1.70
N LEU A 125 -1.55 -31.67 -0.77
CA LEU A 125 -2.81 -32.32 -0.48
C LEU A 125 -3.96 -31.52 -1.08
N SER A 126 -4.81 -32.19 -1.85
CA SER A 126 -5.97 -31.56 -2.49
C SER A 126 -7.13 -31.44 -1.51
N ASN A 127 -7.60 -30.22 -1.33
CA ASN A 127 -8.81 -29.92 -0.55
C ASN A 127 -10.08 -29.96 -1.41
N LEU A 128 -9.97 -30.37 -2.68
CA LEU A 128 -11.10 -30.48 -3.60
C LEU A 128 -12.28 -31.30 -3.05
N PRO A 129 -12.06 -32.44 -2.35
CA PRO A 129 -13.19 -33.18 -1.76
C PRO A 129 -13.99 -32.34 -0.76
N TYR A 130 -13.32 -31.53 0.07
CA TYR A 130 -14.00 -30.60 0.97
C TYR A 130 -14.85 -29.60 0.18
N TYR A 131 -14.28 -28.92 -0.80
CA TYR A 131 -15.01 -27.91 -1.58
C TYR A 131 -16.12 -28.48 -2.45
N SER A 132 -16.00 -29.73 -2.89
CA SER A 132 -17.08 -30.41 -3.59
C SER A 132 -18.32 -30.59 -2.72
N ASP A 133 -18.14 -30.76 -1.41
CA ASP A 133 -19.23 -30.86 -0.44
C ASP A 133 -19.78 -29.48 -0.01
N HIS A 134 -19.03 -28.39 -0.28
CA HIS A 134 -19.34 -27.01 0.13
C HIS A 134 -19.50 -26.05 -1.07
N GLY A 135 -20.06 -26.57 -2.16
CA GLY A 135 -20.51 -25.73 -3.28
C GLY A 135 -19.41 -25.02 -4.07
N TYR A 136 -18.15 -25.49 -4.03
CA TYR A 136 -17.02 -24.94 -4.78
C TYR A 136 -16.82 -23.43 -4.57
N GLY A 137 -17.05 -22.94 -3.34
CA GLY A 137 -16.84 -21.54 -2.98
C GLY A 137 -18.08 -20.66 -3.10
N LEU A 138 -19.27 -21.26 -3.26
CA LEU A 138 -20.56 -20.59 -3.07
C LEU A 138 -20.92 -20.36 -1.60
N GLU A 139 -20.17 -20.96 -0.70
CA GLU A 139 -20.34 -20.83 0.73
C GLU A 139 -19.14 -20.06 1.31
N VAL A 140 -19.38 -19.28 2.35
CA VAL A 140 -18.29 -18.65 3.10
C VAL A 140 -17.48 -19.74 3.78
N PHE A 141 -16.16 -19.68 3.64
CA PHE A 141 -15.26 -20.63 4.27
C PHE A 141 -15.46 -20.71 5.79
N ASP A 142 -15.74 -21.91 6.29
CA ASP A 142 -15.83 -22.23 7.71
C ASP A 142 -14.58 -22.98 8.16
N SER A 143 -13.74 -22.32 8.94
CA SER A 143 -12.48 -22.88 9.42
C SER A 143 -12.66 -24.02 10.41
N VAL A 144 -13.76 -24.02 11.17
CA VAL A 144 -14.04 -25.07 12.16
C VAL A 144 -14.47 -26.35 11.48
N GLU A 145 -15.30 -26.25 10.44
CA GLU A 145 -15.68 -27.41 9.62
C GLU A 145 -14.51 -27.92 8.78
N PHE A 146 -13.68 -27.02 8.25
CA PHE A 146 -12.45 -27.40 7.55
C PHE A 146 -11.48 -28.14 8.47
N ASP A 147 -11.27 -27.67 9.70
CA ASP A 147 -10.44 -28.34 10.70
C ASP A 147 -10.94 -29.77 10.98
N LYS A 148 -12.26 -29.96 11.14
CA LYS A 148 -12.84 -31.31 11.30
C LYS A 148 -12.63 -32.20 10.07
N TRP A 149 -12.61 -31.61 8.88
CA TRP A 149 -12.30 -32.35 7.65
C TRP A 149 -10.81 -32.73 7.60
N VAL A 150 -9.90 -31.84 8.00
CA VAL A 150 -8.46 -32.12 8.13
C VAL A 150 -8.20 -33.26 9.11
N GLU A 151 -8.92 -33.33 10.23
CA GLU A 151 -8.84 -34.41 11.22
C GLU A 151 -9.19 -35.80 10.66
N LYS A 152 -9.88 -35.88 9.51
CA LYS A 152 -10.12 -37.16 8.83
C LYS A 152 -8.86 -37.75 8.22
N GLY A 153 -7.88 -36.92 7.84
CA GLY A 153 -6.61 -37.37 7.28
C GLY A 153 -6.73 -38.08 5.92
N THR A 154 -7.76 -37.74 5.13
CA THR A 154 -8.09 -38.42 3.87
C THR A 154 -7.89 -37.56 2.62
N ALA A 155 -7.20 -36.42 2.72
CA ALA A 155 -6.97 -35.54 1.58
C ALA A 155 -6.09 -36.26 0.53
N PRO A 156 -6.51 -36.38 -0.74
CA PRO A 156 -5.69 -37.06 -1.75
C PRO A 156 -4.49 -36.19 -2.16
N ALA A 157 -3.45 -36.81 -2.71
CA ALA A 157 -2.36 -36.07 -3.33
C ALA A 157 -2.83 -35.29 -4.55
N LEU A 158 -2.27 -34.11 -4.76
CA LEU A 158 -2.21 -33.49 -6.08
C LEU A 158 -1.12 -34.20 -6.90
N GLU A 159 -1.52 -34.94 -7.93
CA GLU A 159 -0.62 -35.88 -8.63
C GLU A 159 0.59 -35.18 -9.26
N SER A 160 0.40 -34.02 -9.89
CA SER A 160 1.47 -33.22 -10.50
C SER A 160 2.45 -32.69 -9.45
N SER A 161 1.94 -32.28 -8.29
CA SER A 161 2.77 -31.86 -7.16
C SER A 161 3.55 -33.02 -6.55
N LEU A 162 2.98 -34.23 -6.50
CA LEU A 162 3.70 -35.44 -6.08
C LEU A 162 4.85 -35.76 -7.03
N LYS A 163 4.65 -35.63 -8.35
CA LYS A 163 5.71 -35.79 -9.35
C LYS A 163 6.84 -34.77 -9.14
N LEU A 164 6.50 -33.48 -9.01
CA LEU A 164 7.47 -32.42 -8.74
C LEU A 164 8.23 -32.68 -7.42
N TYR A 165 7.53 -33.03 -6.35
CA TYR A 165 8.12 -33.33 -5.05
C TYR A 165 9.15 -34.47 -5.13
N GLN A 166 8.80 -35.56 -5.81
CA GLN A 166 9.70 -36.70 -6.02
C GLN A 166 10.91 -36.32 -6.88
N GLU A 167 10.71 -35.50 -7.90
CA GLU A 167 11.78 -35.00 -8.76
C GLU A 167 12.75 -34.10 -7.98
N VAL A 168 12.25 -33.13 -7.22
CA VAL A 168 13.05 -32.25 -6.35
C VAL A 168 13.86 -33.06 -5.34
N LEU A 169 13.28 -34.07 -4.70
CA LEU A 169 14.02 -34.99 -3.83
C LEU A 169 15.11 -35.74 -4.59
N SER A 170 14.83 -36.24 -5.80
CA SER A 170 15.80 -36.99 -6.61
C SER A 170 16.98 -36.15 -7.08
N LEU A 171 16.79 -34.83 -7.18
CA LEU A 171 17.83 -33.86 -7.54
C LEU A 171 18.72 -33.47 -6.34
N GLY A 172 18.38 -33.90 -5.12
CA GLY A 172 19.19 -33.69 -3.92
C GLY A 172 18.87 -32.42 -3.13
N PHE A 173 17.76 -31.74 -3.41
CA PHE A 173 17.29 -30.63 -2.59
C PHE A 173 16.89 -31.12 -1.19
N LYS A 174 17.14 -30.30 -0.17
CA LYS A 174 16.43 -30.43 1.11
C LYS A 174 14.98 -30.02 0.91
N VAL A 175 14.04 -30.75 1.49
CA VAL A 175 12.61 -30.46 1.32
C VAL A 175 11.97 -30.10 2.65
N PHE A 176 11.51 -28.85 2.75
CA PHE A 176 10.80 -28.35 3.93
C PHE A 176 9.32 -28.21 3.60
N LEU A 177 8.48 -28.78 4.45
CA LEU A 177 7.03 -28.64 4.38
C LEU A 177 6.59 -27.54 5.34
N LEU A 178 5.74 -26.64 4.85
CA LEU A 178 5.19 -25.52 5.60
C LEU A 178 3.67 -25.58 5.50
N THR A 179 2.94 -25.40 6.60
CA THR A 179 1.46 -25.47 6.55
C THR A 179 0.83 -24.50 7.53
N GLY A 180 -0.35 -23.98 7.16
CA GLY A 180 -1.19 -23.19 8.04
C GLY A 180 -1.85 -24.01 9.16
N ARG A 181 -1.77 -25.35 9.13
CA ARG A 181 -2.33 -26.22 10.17
C ARG A 181 -1.61 -26.02 11.50
N SER A 182 -2.35 -26.10 12.60
CA SER A 182 -1.78 -26.07 13.94
C SER A 182 -1.09 -27.39 14.31
N GLU A 183 -0.15 -27.32 15.27
CA GLU A 183 0.56 -28.49 15.80
C GLU A 183 -0.38 -29.61 16.30
N ARG A 184 -1.61 -29.26 16.71
CA ARG A 184 -2.63 -30.25 17.11
C ARG A 184 -2.99 -31.22 15.98
N HIS A 185 -2.86 -30.79 14.73
CA HIS A 185 -3.08 -31.61 13.53
C HIS A 185 -1.79 -32.27 13.01
N GLY A 186 -0.68 -32.20 13.75
CA GLY A 186 0.62 -32.68 13.28
C GLY A 186 0.60 -34.17 12.90
N ASN A 187 0.13 -35.03 13.81
CA ASN A 187 0.08 -36.48 13.57
C ASN A 187 -0.78 -36.84 12.35
N VAL A 188 -2.01 -36.31 12.28
CA VAL A 188 -2.91 -36.58 11.16
C VAL A 188 -2.36 -36.05 9.84
N THR A 189 -1.67 -34.91 9.86
CA THR A 189 -1.05 -34.34 8.66
C THR A 189 0.10 -35.22 8.15
N VAL A 190 0.96 -35.69 9.05
CA VAL A 190 2.05 -36.63 8.71
C VAL A 190 1.49 -37.93 8.14
N GLU A 191 0.52 -38.54 8.80
CA GLU A 191 -0.11 -39.78 8.32
C GLU A 191 -0.76 -39.58 6.95
N ASN A 192 -1.50 -38.49 6.75
CA ASN A 192 -2.11 -38.16 5.47
C ASN A 192 -1.05 -37.99 4.37
N LEU A 193 0.02 -37.23 4.61
CA LEU A 193 1.11 -37.04 3.65
C LEU A 193 1.76 -38.37 3.25
N MET A 194 2.06 -39.22 4.23
CA MET A 194 2.67 -40.54 4.02
C MET A 194 1.76 -41.49 3.21
N ASN A 195 0.46 -41.44 3.47
CA ASN A 195 -0.56 -42.22 2.76
C ASN A 195 -0.78 -41.68 1.33
N ALA A 196 -0.69 -40.36 1.15
CA ALA A 196 -0.76 -39.69 -0.14
C ALA A 196 0.52 -39.87 -0.98
N GLY A 197 1.59 -40.44 -0.42
CA GLY A 197 2.82 -40.81 -1.14
C GLY A 197 3.97 -39.82 -0.98
N PHE A 198 3.78 -38.72 -0.24
CA PHE A 198 4.85 -37.81 0.14
C PHE A 198 5.67 -38.43 1.25
N ARG A 199 6.99 -38.56 1.07
CA ARG A 199 7.92 -39.18 2.03
C ARG A 199 9.29 -38.55 1.88
N GLY A 200 10.05 -38.51 2.97
CA GLY A 200 11.47 -38.09 2.92
C GLY A 200 11.68 -36.58 2.95
N TRP A 201 10.72 -35.80 3.45
CA TRP A 201 10.96 -34.39 3.78
C TRP A 201 11.89 -34.27 4.99
N ASP A 202 12.65 -33.18 5.05
CA ASP A 202 13.60 -32.90 6.12
C ASP A 202 12.96 -32.19 7.33
N LYS A 203 12.01 -31.28 7.09
CA LYS A 203 11.33 -30.50 8.14
C LYS A 203 9.85 -30.35 7.80
N LEU A 204 8.97 -30.48 8.80
CA LEU A 204 7.55 -30.12 8.71
C LEU A 204 7.28 -29.02 9.73
N ILE A 205 6.79 -27.88 9.27
CA ILE A 205 6.56 -26.68 10.07
C ILE A 205 5.06 -26.42 10.14
N LEU A 206 4.53 -26.51 11.36
CA LEU A 206 3.14 -26.28 11.73
C LEU A 206 3.04 -24.98 12.55
N ARG A 207 1.83 -24.44 12.71
CA ARG A 207 1.59 -23.31 13.60
C ARG A 207 1.66 -23.73 15.07
N GLY A 208 2.54 -23.07 15.81
CA GLY A 208 2.62 -23.19 17.27
C GLY A 208 1.65 -22.26 17.98
N SER A 209 1.67 -22.31 19.32
CA SER A 209 0.86 -21.41 20.17
C SER A 209 1.13 -19.93 19.90
N ASP A 210 2.37 -19.58 19.58
CA ASP A 210 2.83 -18.21 19.38
C ASP A 210 2.40 -17.64 18.01
N ASP A 211 1.82 -18.48 17.15
CA ASP A 211 1.31 -18.12 15.83
C ASP A 211 -0.20 -17.84 15.84
N HIS A 212 -0.84 -17.91 17.01
CA HIS A 212 -2.27 -17.66 17.15
C HIS A 212 -2.63 -16.24 16.70
N GLY A 213 -3.59 -16.13 15.77
CA GLY A 213 -4.05 -14.85 15.21
C GLY A 213 -3.14 -14.26 14.13
N LYS A 214 -1.99 -14.87 13.82
CA LYS A 214 -1.19 -14.47 12.65
C LYS A 214 -1.87 -14.95 11.36
N THR A 215 -1.90 -14.09 10.34
CA THR A 215 -2.37 -14.48 9.00
C THR A 215 -1.47 -15.57 8.38
N ALA A 216 -1.94 -16.27 7.36
CA ALA A 216 -1.12 -17.22 6.59
C ALA A 216 0.12 -16.55 5.99
N THR A 217 -0.05 -15.38 5.39
CA THR A 217 1.05 -14.58 4.82
C THR A 217 2.11 -14.25 5.86
N THR A 218 1.73 -13.69 7.02
CA THR A 218 2.69 -13.32 8.06
C THR A 218 3.44 -14.53 8.59
N PHE A 219 2.71 -15.58 8.99
CA PHE A 219 3.31 -16.80 9.52
C PHE A 219 4.29 -17.43 8.53
N LYS A 220 3.86 -17.69 7.29
CA LYS A 220 4.71 -18.38 6.31
C LYS A 220 5.95 -17.55 5.93
N SER A 221 5.82 -16.23 5.89
CA SER A 221 6.95 -15.32 5.66
C SER A 221 7.98 -15.37 6.78
N GLU A 222 7.52 -15.31 8.03
CA GLU A 222 8.40 -15.42 9.21
C GLU A 222 9.16 -16.75 9.20
N ARG A 223 8.48 -17.86 8.93
CA ARG A 223 9.13 -19.19 8.88
C ARG A 223 10.17 -19.32 7.78
N ARG A 224 9.95 -18.70 6.61
CA ARG A 224 10.98 -18.65 5.56
C ARG A 224 12.16 -17.78 5.95
N ASN A 225 11.94 -16.66 6.61
CA ASN A 225 13.03 -15.82 7.11
C ASN A 225 13.87 -16.56 8.16
N GLU A 226 13.22 -17.28 9.08
CA GLU A 226 13.91 -18.13 10.05
C GLU A 226 14.79 -19.19 9.36
N MET A 227 14.33 -19.83 8.28
CA MET A 227 15.17 -20.76 7.50
C MET A 227 16.43 -20.09 6.95
N ILE A 228 16.30 -18.85 6.46
CA ILE A 228 17.43 -18.09 5.91
C ILE A 228 18.40 -17.68 7.02
N GLU A 229 17.88 -17.28 8.18
CA GLU A 229 18.69 -17.01 9.39
C GLU A 229 19.40 -18.27 9.90
N GLU A 230 18.78 -19.45 9.77
CA GLU A 230 19.39 -20.77 10.00
C GLU A 230 20.47 -21.14 8.95
N GLY A 231 20.68 -20.27 7.95
CA GLY A 231 21.70 -20.41 6.91
C GLY A 231 21.28 -21.27 5.73
N PHE A 232 19.99 -21.58 5.58
CA PHE A 232 19.47 -22.25 4.39
C PHE A 232 19.28 -21.25 3.24
N ARG A 233 19.46 -21.73 2.01
CA ARG A 233 19.13 -21.01 0.78
C ARG A 233 17.83 -21.58 0.26
N ILE A 234 16.77 -20.79 0.29
CA ILE A 234 15.51 -21.17 -0.33
C ILE A 234 15.69 -20.95 -1.83
N VAL A 235 15.76 -22.05 -2.60
CA VAL A 235 16.00 -22.01 -4.05
C VAL A 235 14.74 -22.31 -4.84
N GLY A 236 13.78 -23.00 -4.22
CA GLY A 236 12.43 -23.17 -4.76
C GLY A 236 11.39 -23.04 -3.67
N ASN A 237 10.21 -22.56 -4.06
CA ASN A 237 9.03 -22.49 -3.21
C ASN A 237 7.82 -22.85 -4.07
N SER A 238 6.98 -23.76 -3.59
CA SER A 238 5.74 -24.17 -4.23
C SER A 238 4.64 -24.10 -3.20
N GLY A 239 3.67 -23.21 -3.39
CA GLY A 239 2.65 -22.97 -2.39
C GLY A 239 1.56 -22.02 -2.84
N ASP A 240 0.73 -21.61 -1.88
CA ASP A 240 -0.30 -20.60 -2.09
C ASP A 240 0.27 -19.27 -2.63
N GLN A 241 -0.27 -18.86 -3.78
CA GLN A 241 0.15 -17.68 -4.55
C GLN A 241 0.17 -16.41 -3.68
N TRP A 242 -0.79 -16.21 -2.77
CA TRP A 242 -0.96 -14.95 -2.04
C TRP A 242 -0.05 -14.83 -0.82
N SER A 243 0.10 -15.90 -0.04
CA SER A 243 1.01 -15.93 1.11
C SER A 243 2.48 -15.92 0.70
N ASP A 244 2.78 -16.25 -0.54
CA ASP A 244 4.15 -16.35 -1.05
C ASP A 244 4.58 -15.17 -1.93
N LEU A 245 3.65 -14.48 -2.63
CA LEU A 245 3.98 -13.28 -3.42
C LEU A 245 3.90 -11.96 -2.65
N LEU A 246 2.97 -11.84 -1.68
CA LEU A 246 2.77 -10.60 -0.92
C LEU A 246 3.77 -10.40 0.23
N ALA A 247 4.72 -11.33 0.38
CA ALA A 247 5.73 -11.37 1.41
C ALA A 247 7.02 -10.61 1.03
N TYR A 248 7.80 -10.17 2.03
CA TYR A 248 9.16 -9.65 1.82
C TYR A 248 10.05 -10.78 1.28
N ASN A 249 10.42 -10.73 0.00
CA ASN A 249 11.12 -11.82 -0.67
C ASN A 249 12.64 -11.81 -0.39
N ALA A 250 13.13 -12.87 0.23
CA ALA A 250 14.55 -13.19 0.39
C ALA A 250 14.97 -14.45 -0.41
N VAL A 251 14.21 -14.79 -1.46
CA VAL A 251 14.41 -15.97 -2.30
C VAL A 251 15.10 -15.57 -3.61
N SER A 252 16.12 -16.32 -4.05
CA SER A 252 16.82 -16.07 -5.31
C SER A 252 15.92 -16.23 -6.55
N LYS A 253 14.82 -17.00 -6.43
CA LYS A 253 13.71 -17.05 -7.39
C LYS A 253 12.47 -17.66 -6.74
N VAL A 254 11.34 -16.96 -6.76
CA VAL A 254 10.03 -17.55 -6.40
C VAL A 254 9.44 -18.15 -7.67
N VAL A 255 9.17 -19.45 -7.69
CA VAL A 255 8.40 -20.09 -8.77
C VAL A 255 6.93 -20.12 -8.34
N ASN A 256 6.24 -18.99 -8.52
CA ASN A 256 4.79 -18.92 -8.38
C ASN A 256 4.14 -18.48 -9.68
N GLN A 257 2.89 -18.86 -9.82
CA GLN A 257 2.16 -18.76 -11.06
C GLN A 257 1.72 -17.32 -11.36
N SER A 258 2.13 -16.83 -12.53
CA SER A 258 1.87 -15.55 -13.21
C SER A 258 2.59 -14.25 -12.75
N ALA A 259 3.00 -13.47 -13.76
CA ALA A 259 3.68 -12.17 -13.72
C ALA A 259 2.85 -11.11 -14.48
N THR A 260 3.08 -9.80 -14.30
CA THR A 260 3.89 -8.98 -15.24
C THR A 260 4.45 -7.69 -14.59
N GLY A 261 5.72 -7.37 -14.89
CA GLY A 261 6.18 -5.99 -15.15
C GLY A 261 6.94 -5.20 -14.07
N ASN A 262 8.26 -5.43 -13.94
CA ASN A 262 9.24 -4.35 -14.13
C ASN A 262 10.67 -4.89 -14.34
N ASN A 263 11.26 -4.55 -15.48
CA ASN A 263 12.61 -4.91 -15.87
C ASN A 263 13.64 -4.22 -14.98
N THR A 264 14.38 -5.02 -14.21
CA THR A 264 15.79 -4.75 -13.93
C THR A 264 16.57 -6.02 -14.26
N GLU A 265 17.63 -5.87 -15.03
CA GLU A 265 18.47 -6.95 -15.55
C GLU A 265 19.07 -7.77 -14.39
N GLU A 266 18.51 -8.94 -14.09
CA GLU A 266 19.25 -10.16 -13.65
C GLU A 266 18.38 -11.41 -13.38
N ASN A 267 17.05 -11.35 -13.44
CA ASN A 267 16.21 -12.56 -13.23
C ASN A 267 15.22 -12.79 -14.38
N GLN A 268 15.50 -13.80 -15.23
CA GLN A 268 14.59 -14.25 -16.28
C GLN A 268 13.39 -15.02 -15.68
N VAL A 269 12.17 -14.47 -15.85
CA VAL A 269 10.89 -15.05 -15.40
C VAL A 269 10.21 -15.81 -16.54
N VAL A 270 9.67 -17.01 -16.27
CA VAL A 270 8.95 -17.89 -17.21
C VAL A 270 7.43 -17.76 -16.98
N PRO A 271 6.55 -17.78 -18.01
CA PRO A 271 5.09 -17.64 -17.86
C PRO A 271 4.41 -18.91 -17.28
N SER A 272 3.34 -18.75 -16.50
CA SER A 272 2.66 -19.85 -15.76
C SER A 272 1.15 -19.61 -15.57
N ALA A 273 0.40 -20.72 -15.44
CA ALA A 273 -1.06 -20.83 -15.23
C ALA A 273 -1.38 -21.13 -13.75
N SER A 274 -2.55 -20.77 -13.20
CA SER A 274 -2.93 -20.89 -11.79
C SER A 274 -3.22 -22.33 -11.30
N GLN A 275 -2.81 -22.66 -10.08
CA GLN A 275 -3.43 -23.68 -9.24
C GLN A 275 -4.64 -22.99 -8.63
N GLY A 276 -5.82 -23.56 -8.91
CA GLY A 276 -7.18 -23.27 -8.44
C GLY A 276 -7.42 -22.23 -7.35
N PHE A 277 -8.61 -21.61 -7.44
CA PHE A 277 -9.21 -20.72 -6.44
C PHE A 277 -8.74 -21.02 -5.01
N ASN A 278 -7.90 -20.14 -4.45
CA ASN A 278 -7.68 -20.12 -3.01
C ASN A 278 -9.01 -19.71 -2.35
N MET A 279 -9.80 -20.71 -2.00
CA MET A 279 -11.04 -20.56 -1.24
C MET A 279 -10.76 -20.54 0.27
N ASN A 280 -9.49 -20.64 0.69
CA ASN A 280 -8.98 -20.60 2.06
C ASN A 280 -8.37 -19.26 2.46
N SER A 281 -8.75 -18.14 1.84
CA SER A 281 -8.39 -16.84 2.41
C SER A 281 -9.18 -16.62 3.71
N GLU A 282 -8.60 -17.08 4.83
CA GLU A 282 -9.25 -16.98 6.12
C GLU A 282 -9.46 -15.50 6.53
N PRO A 283 -10.68 -15.15 6.95
CA PRO A 283 -11.03 -13.85 7.47
C PRO A 283 -10.56 -13.70 8.91
N GLY A 284 -9.91 -12.56 9.21
CA GLY A 284 -9.56 -12.17 10.58
C GLY A 284 -10.79 -11.88 11.46
N ALA A 285 -11.27 -12.93 12.13
CA ALA A 285 -11.69 -13.09 13.53
C ALA A 285 -12.80 -12.21 14.16
N GLY A 286 -13.88 -12.89 14.60
CA GLY A 286 -14.70 -12.51 15.77
C GLY A 286 -16.20 -12.87 15.68
N TRP A 287 -16.62 -13.98 16.31
CA TRP A 287 -18.03 -14.40 16.44
C TRP A 287 -18.68 -13.98 17.79
N LYS A 288 -20.03 -13.92 17.75
CA LYS A 288 -21.09 -13.70 18.78
C LYS A 288 -21.63 -12.28 18.81
N GLU A 289 -22.90 -11.98 18.59
CA GLU A 289 -24.16 -12.73 18.36
C GLU A 289 -25.06 -11.71 17.63
N MET A 290 -25.88 -12.12 16.64
CA MET A 290 -27.00 -11.28 16.20
C MET A 290 -28.28 -12.10 16.06
N ASP A 291 -29.27 -11.58 16.75
CA ASP A 291 -30.66 -11.99 16.82
C ASP A 291 -31.34 -11.93 15.45
N PHE A 292 -32.35 -12.79 15.31
CA PHE A 292 -33.15 -13.04 14.14
C PHE A 292 -33.87 -11.78 13.65
N SER A 293 -33.92 -11.61 12.33
CA SER A 293 -35.16 -11.63 11.53
C SER A 293 -35.06 -10.71 10.32
N LEU A 294 -35.40 -11.27 9.16
CA LEU A 294 -36.21 -10.71 8.07
C LEU A 294 -35.68 -11.15 6.71
N LEU A 295 -36.11 -12.35 6.33
CA LEU A 295 -36.29 -12.72 4.93
C LEU A 295 -37.79 -12.90 4.70
N LEU A 296 -38.20 -12.53 3.50
CA LEU A 296 -39.48 -12.81 2.84
C LEU A 296 -40.58 -11.76 2.98
N SER A 297 -40.58 -10.82 2.03
CA SER A 297 -41.68 -10.82 1.05
C SER A 297 -41.21 -10.13 -0.22
N ASP A 298 -41.07 -10.89 -1.32
CA ASP A 298 -41.79 -10.56 -2.56
C ASP A 298 -41.56 -11.62 -3.64
N GLN A 299 -42.67 -12.25 -4.01
CA GLN A 299 -43.17 -12.59 -5.36
C GLN A 299 -43.57 -14.05 -5.53
N PHE A 300 -44.88 -14.29 -5.73
CA PHE A 300 -45.42 -14.89 -6.95
C PHE A 300 -46.97 -14.70 -6.99
N PRO A 301 -47.58 -14.39 -8.16
CA PRO A 301 -49.03 -14.26 -8.31
C PRO A 301 -49.70 -15.53 -8.86
N PHE A 302 -51.05 -15.53 -8.83
CA PHE A 302 -52.04 -16.18 -9.71
C PHE A 302 -53.11 -17.13 -9.11
N ILE A 303 -54.37 -16.86 -9.53
CA ILE A 303 -55.65 -17.63 -9.57
C ILE A 303 -56.46 -17.84 -8.26
N LEU A 304 -57.56 -17.08 -8.08
CA LEU A 304 -58.95 -17.58 -8.28
C LEU A 304 -60.01 -16.46 -8.13
N ASN A 305 -60.97 -16.51 -9.05
CA ASN A 305 -62.19 -15.70 -9.14
C ASN A 305 -63.18 -15.99 -8.00
N GLY A 306 -63.98 -14.99 -7.64
CA GLY A 306 -65.35 -15.23 -7.16
C GLY A 306 -65.94 -14.18 -6.22
N LEU A 307 -66.82 -13.32 -6.76
CA LEU A 307 -68.02 -12.73 -6.12
C LEU A 307 -67.75 -11.85 -4.85
N GLY A 308 -68.08 -10.57 -4.77
CA GLY A 308 -69.25 -9.87 -5.28
C GLY A 308 -69.41 -8.55 -4.49
N ASN A 309 -69.71 -7.49 -5.23
CA ASN A 309 -70.41 -6.25 -4.86
C ASN A 309 -70.87 -6.06 -3.40
N LYS A 310 -70.46 -4.95 -2.75
CA LYS A 310 -71.37 -3.82 -2.38
C LYS A 310 -70.69 -2.73 -1.52
N GLN A 311 -70.78 -1.51 -2.05
CA GLN A 311 -71.20 -0.27 -1.40
C GLN A 311 -70.64 0.13 -0.02
N SER A 312 -69.90 1.26 -0.05
CA SER A 312 -70.26 2.53 0.59
C SER A 312 -70.92 2.46 1.97
N CYS A 313 -70.23 2.95 3.00
CA CYS A 313 -70.53 4.28 3.55
C CYS A 313 -69.53 4.63 4.65
N ALA A 314 -68.90 5.78 4.51
CA ALA A 314 -68.17 6.42 5.59
C ALA A 314 -69.11 6.73 6.77
N ARG A 315 -68.77 6.21 7.96
CA ARG A 315 -68.97 6.87 9.27
C ARG A 315 -68.51 5.96 10.41
N ARG A 316 -67.26 6.16 10.81
CA ARG A 316 -66.88 6.30 12.23
C ARG A 316 -65.44 6.84 12.32
N CYS A 317 -65.33 8.13 12.00
CA CYS A 317 -64.38 8.99 12.70
C CYS A 317 -64.77 9.02 14.18
N LEU A 318 -63.99 8.36 15.03
CA LEU A 318 -63.37 8.93 16.22
C LEU A 318 -62.70 7.76 16.98
N THR A 319 -61.46 8.00 17.41
CA THR A 319 -60.67 7.15 18.31
C THR A 319 -59.87 6.02 17.64
N VAL A 320 -58.85 6.38 16.85
CA VAL A 320 -57.42 6.02 17.06
C VAL A 320 -56.64 6.94 16.10
N LEU A 321 -56.47 8.20 16.48
CA LEU A 321 -55.54 9.14 15.84
C LEU A 321 -54.56 9.60 16.92
N ASN A 322 -53.72 8.67 17.36
CA ASN A 322 -52.49 8.93 18.11
C ASN A 322 -51.65 7.65 18.06
N ILE A 323 -50.36 7.84 17.77
CA ILE A 323 -49.33 6.81 17.59
C ILE A 323 -49.34 6.18 16.19
N LEU A 324 -48.85 6.94 15.22
CA LEU A 324 -47.81 6.52 14.28
C LEU A 324 -47.37 7.78 13.53
N THR A 325 -46.87 8.75 14.30
CA THR A 325 -45.87 9.67 13.76
C THR A 325 -44.72 8.79 13.32
N VAL A 326 -44.51 8.67 12.01
CA VAL A 326 -43.18 8.35 11.48
C VAL A 326 -42.27 9.40 12.08
N ARG A 327 -41.60 9.05 13.18
CA ARG A 327 -40.38 9.74 13.57
C ARG A 327 -39.46 9.50 12.38
N ALA A 328 -39.29 10.52 11.55
CA ALA A 328 -38.03 10.71 10.87
C ALA A 328 -36.97 10.39 11.93
N HIS A 329 -36.19 9.33 11.71
CA HIS A 329 -35.06 9.05 12.58
C HIS A 329 -34.27 10.34 12.64
N SER A 330 -34.25 10.99 13.80
CA SER A 330 -33.34 12.10 14.03
C SER A 330 -31.97 11.50 13.79
N VAL A 331 -31.31 11.88 12.70
CA VAL A 331 -29.88 11.66 12.52
C VAL A 331 -29.26 12.18 13.80
N SER A 332 -28.75 11.28 14.64
CA SER A 332 -28.15 11.65 15.92
C SER A 332 -26.84 12.34 15.62
N SER A 333 -26.91 13.63 15.33
CA SER A 333 -25.74 14.41 15.05
C SER A 333 -25.06 14.80 16.34
N ARG A 334 -23.74 14.63 16.37
CA ARG A 334 -22.94 14.83 17.57
C ARG A 334 -22.24 16.17 17.46
N MET A 335 -22.43 17.02 18.48
CA MET A 335 -21.65 18.25 18.60
C MET A 335 -20.26 17.90 19.16
N VAL A 336 -19.22 18.28 18.43
CA VAL A 336 -17.81 18.15 18.84
C VAL A 336 -17.11 19.46 18.61
N LYS A 337 -15.96 19.68 19.24
CA LYS A 337 -15.16 20.89 18.99
C LYS A 337 -14.19 20.71 17.82
N ALA A 338 -13.98 21.79 17.07
CA ALA A 338 -12.97 21.88 16.02
C ALA A 338 -12.45 23.30 15.85
N ILE A 339 -11.28 23.42 15.21
CA ILE A 339 -10.74 24.69 14.76
C ILE A 339 -11.32 25.00 13.37
N ARG A 340 -11.99 26.15 13.23
CA ARG A 340 -12.57 26.64 11.98
C ARG A 340 -11.87 27.90 11.49
N VAL A 341 -11.70 27.97 10.18
CA VAL A 341 -11.17 29.14 9.47
C VAL A 341 -12.22 29.64 8.51
N HIS A 342 -12.72 30.85 8.75
CA HIS A 342 -13.78 31.50 7.95
C HIS A 342 -13.20 32.43 6.87
N GLU A 343 -11.99 32.92 7.09
CA GLU A 343 -11.26 33.80 6.18
C GLU A 343 -9.75 33.55 6.29
N LEU A 344 -9.00 33.96 5.26
CA LEU A 344 -7.54 33.83 5.25
C LEU A 344 -6.90 34.87 6.18
N GLY A 345 -5.81 34.51 6.88
CA GLY A 345 -5.10 35.47 7.74
C GLY A 345 -3.98 34.89 8.59
N GLY A 346 -3.62 35.65 9.63
CA GLY A 346 -2.69 35.23 10.66
C GLY A 346 -3.32 34.19 11.60
N PRO A 347 -2.61 33.76 12.65
CA PRO A 347 -3.12 32.75 13.59
C PRO A 347 -4.49 33.10 14.23
N GLU A 348 -4.83 34.39 14.33
CA GLU A 348 -6.08 34.90 14.90
C GLU A 348 -7.37 34.45 14.17
N VAL A 349 -7.27 33.96 12.93
CA VAL A 349 -8.42 33.44 12.17
C VAL A 349 -8.80 32.01 12.56
N LEU A 350 -7.98 31.32 13.35
CA LEU A 350 -8.26 29.98 13.87
C LEU A 350 -9.26 30.10 15.03
N LYS A 351 -10.53 29.74 14.80
CA LYS A 351 -11.61 29.84 15.77
C LYS A 351 -11.96 28.49 16.37
N TRP A 352 -12.08 28.42 17.70
CA TRP A 352 -12.50 27.20 18.40
C TRP A 352 -14.03 27.15 18.50
N GLU A 353 -14.65 26.25 17.75
CA GLU A 353 -16.10 26.24 17.52
C GLU A 353 -16.70 24.84 17.72
N ASP A 354 -17.98 24.78 18.06
CA ASP A 354 -18.76 23.55 18.01
C ASP A 354 -19.16 23.25 16.56
N ILE A 355 -18.93 22.02 16.12
CA ILE A 355 -19.34 21.52 14.81
C ILE A 355 -20.18 20.26 14.96
N GLU A 356 -21.07 20.08 14.00
CA GLU A 356 -21.90 18.89 13.90
C GLU A 356 -21.17 17.82 13.09
N VAL A 357 -20.96 16.64 13.68
CA VAL A 357 -20.44 15.46 12.99
C VAL A 357 -21.56 14.43 12.89
N GLY A 358 -21.90 14.06 11.66
CA GLY A 358 -22.93 13.07 11.35
C GLY A 358 -22.46 11.63 11.56
N GLU A 359 -23.16 10.70 10.91
CA GLU A 359 -22.75 9.29 10.81
C GLU A 359 -21.95 9.03 9.53
N PRO A 360 -20.95 8.14 9.56
CA PRO A 360 -20.18 7.78 8.37
C PRO A 360 -21.07 7.11 7.31
N LYS A 361 -20.87 7.46 6.04
CA LYS A 361 -21.50 6.80 4.89
C LYS A 361 -20.76 5.53 4.50
N ASP A 362 -21.28 4.81 3.50
CA ASP A 362 -20.55 3.69 2.89
C ASP A 362 -19.11 4.09 2.50
N GLY A 363 -18.15 3.22 2.80
CA GLY A 363 -16.72 3.46 2.61
C GLY A 363 -16.07 4.41 3.63
N GLU A 364 -16.80 5.04 4.54
CA GLU A 364 -16.29 6.00 5.51
C GLU A 364 -16.18 5.42 6.93
N ILE A 365 -15.34 6.06 7.74
CA ILE A 365 -15.24 5.81 9.18
C ILE A 365 -15.26 7.14 9.93
N ARG A 366 -15.77 7.13 11.16
CA ARG A 366 -15.61 8.23 12.12
C ARG A 366 -14.46 7.92 13.05
N VAL A 367 -13.50 8.83 13.14
CA VAL A 367 -12.32 8.71 13.99
C VAL A 367 -12.37 9.79 15.06
N LYS A 368 -12.23 9.38 16.32
CA LYS A 368 -11.99 10.28 17.44
C LYS A 368 -10.49 10.46 17.63
N ASN A 369 -10.01 11.67 17.39
CA ASN A 369 -8.59 11.99 17.43
C ASN A 369 -8.06 11.91 18.87
N LYS A 370 -6.86 11.36 19.01
CA LYS A 370 -6.11 11.28 20.26
C LYS A 370 -4.94 12.27 20.26
N ALA A 371 -4.27 12.40 19.14
CA ALA A 371 -3.19 13.35 18.92
C ALA A 371 -3.18 13.78 17.46
N ILE A 372 -2.85 15.04 17.21
CA ILE A 372 -2.94 15.69 15.91
C ILE A 372 -1.58 16.32 15.60
N GLY A 373 -1.00 16.01 14.45
CA GLY A 373 0.27 16.57 14.04
C GLY A 373 0.09 17.97 13.45
N LEU A 374 0.85 18.96 13.95
CA LEU A 374 0.94 20.28 13.35
C LEU A 374 2.00 20.28 12.24
N ASN A 375 1.62 20.73 11.05
CA ASN A 375 2.50 20.80 9.89
C ASN A 375 2.49 22.19 9.25
N PHE A 376 3.59 22.58 8.59
CA PHE A 376 3.68 23.90 7.96
C PHE A 376 2.67 24.06 6.81
N ILE A 377 2.20 22.96 6.22
CA ILE A 377 1.14 22.98 5.20
C ILE A 377 -0.18 23.55 5.76
N ASP A 378 -0.46 23.37 7.05
CA ASP A 378 -1.66 23.91 7.69
C ASP A 378 -1.61 25.46 7.71
N VAL A 379 -0.41 26.03 7.89
CA VAL A 379 -0.17 27.48 7.77
C VAL A 379 -0.38 27.95 6.33
N TYR A 380 0.04 27.17 5.32
CA TYR A 380 -0.15 27.53 3.91
C TYR A 380 -1.62 27.63 3.51
N PHE A 381 -2.48 26.72 3.99
CA PHE A 381 -3.91 26.83 3.78
C PHE A 381 -4.51 28.03 4.51
N ARG A 382 -4.15 28.24 5.78
CA ARG A 382 -4.63 29.39 6.57
C ARG A 382 -4.26 30.74 5.94
N LYS A 383 -3.06 30.86 5.36
CA LYS A 383 -2.57 32.09 4.70
C LYS A 383 -2.99 32.22 3.23
N GLY A 384 -3.59 31.20 2.64
CA GLY A 384 -4.03 31.22 1.24
C GLY A 384 -2.93 31.00 0.21
N VAL A 385 -1.76 30.51 0.65
CA VAL A 385 -0.72 30.01 -0.25
C VAL A 385 -1.26 28.79 -1.01
N TYR A 386 -2.00 27.93 -0.31
CA TYR A 386 -2.83 26.88 -0.89
C TYR A 386 -4.30 27.20 -0.67
N LYS A 387 -5.12 26.88 -1.68
CA LYS A 387 -6.55 27.20 -1.68
C LYS A 387 -7.34 26.08 -1.00
N PRO A 388 -8.09 26.35 0.08
CA PRO A 388 -9.04 25.38 0.62
C PRO A 388 -10.19 25.16 -0.37
N ALA A 389 -10.89 24.03 -0.25
CA ALA A 389 -12.01 23.71 -1.14
C ALA A 389 -13.22 24.65 -0.94
N ALA A 390 -13.48 25.07 0.30
CA ALA A 390 -14.55 25.99 0.66
C ALA A 390 -14.25 26.66 2.01
N PHE A 391 -14.95 27.76 2.31
CA PHE A 391 -15.01 28.33 3.65
C PHE A 391 -16.39 28.07 4.29
N PRO A 392 -16.48 27.89 5.62
CA PRO A 392 -15.35 27.71 6.53
C PRO A 392 -14.73 26.31 6.40
N PHE A 393 -13.41 26.19 6.51
CA PHE A 393 -12.72 24.90 6.53
C PHE A 393 -12.12 24.58 7.91
N THR A 394 -11.83 23.30 8.14
CA THR A 394 -11.11 22.80 9.32
C THR A 394 -9.68 22.46 8.89
N PRO A 395 -8.63 23.07 9.48
CA PRO A 395 -7.24 22.75 9.17
C PRO A 395 -6.82 21.35 9.66
N GLY A 396 -5.57 20.97 9.35
CA GLY A 396 -4.95 19.75 9.84
C GLY A 396 -4.96 18.62 8.83
N MET A 397 -3.78 18.04 8.60
CA MET A 397 -3.56 16.95 7.66
C MET A 397 -2.91 15.73 8.30
N GLU A 398 -2.78 15.65 9.61
CA GLU A 398 -2.10 14.54 10.28
C GLU A 398 -2.75 14.29 11.63
N ALA A 399 -3.14 13.05 11.92
CA ALA A 399 -3.57 12.66 13.25
C ALA A 399 -3.52 11.13 13.46
N VAL A 400 -3.63 10.75 14.73
CA VAL A 400 -3.97 9.41 15.17
C VAL A 400 -5.27 9.47 15.95
N GLY A 401 -6.08 8.43 15.84
CA GLY A 401 -7.32 8.34 16.60
C GLY A 401 -7.83 6.91 16.71
N VAL A 402 -9.00 6.80 17.33
CA VAL A 402 -9.73 5.55 17.47
C VAL A 402 -10.98 5.61 16.62
N VAL A 403 -11.27 4.55 15.87
CA VAL A 403 -12.51 4.43 15.11
C VAL A 403 -13.69 4.34 16.08
N THR A 404 -14.65 5.26 15.99
CA THR A 404 -15.85 5.31 16.85
C THR A 404 -17.13 4.89 16.13
N ALA A 405 -17.14 4.95 14.80
CA ALA A 405 -18.21 4.41 13.97
C ALA A 405 -17.67 4.02 12.59
N VAL A 406 -18.38 3.09 11.95
CA VAL A 406 -18.04 2.53 10.65
C VAL A 406 -19.27 2.63 9.75
N GLY A 407 -19.07 3.07 8.51
CA GLY A 407 -20.13 3.14 7.52
C GLY A 407 -20.73 1.76 7.19
N PRO A 408 -21.98 1.72 6.71
CA PRO A 408 -22.61 0.46 6.30
C PRO A 408 -21.77 -0.29 5.26
N GLY A 409 -21.65 -1.61 5.38
CA GLY A 409 -20.98 -2.46 4.38
C GLY A 409 -19.45 -2.50 4.44
N LEU A 410 -18.80 -1.67 5.25
CA LEU A 410 -17.34 -1.67 5.36
C LEU A 410 -16.85 -2.88 6.20
N THR A 411 -15.96 -3.69 5.62
CA THR A 411 -15.43 -4.93 6.25
C THR A 411 -13.95 -4.85 6.65
N GLY A 412 -13.25 -3.76 6.34
CA GLY A 412 -11.80 -3.60 6.58
C GLY A 412 -11.41 -2.79 7.82
N ARG A 413 -12.37 -2.28 8.59
CA ARG A 413 -12.17 -1.50 9.83
C ARG A 413 -13.29 -1.79 10.80
N LYS A 414 -12.99 -1.73 12.10
CA LYS A 414 -13.98 -1.86 13.17
C LYS A 414 -13.84 -0.75 14.21
N VAL A 415 -14.92 -0.51 14.94
CA VAL A 415 -14.90 0.35 16.12
C VAL A 415 -13.84 -0.15 17.10
N GLY A 416 -13.05 0.77 17.64
CA GLY A 416 -11.92 0.47 18.53
C GLY A 416 -10.56 0.36 17.84
N ASP A 417 -10.50 0.27 16.51
CA ASP A 417 -9.22 0.26 15.79
C ASP A 417 -8.47 1.58 16.03
N ILE A 418 -7.16 1.49 16.31
CA ILE A 418 -6.25 2.64 16.35
C ILE A 418 -5.71 2.86 14.95
N VAL A 419 -6.00 4.03 14.39
CA VAL A 419 -5.64 4.38 13.03
C VAL A 419 -4.93 5.73 13.00
N ALA A 420 -3.95 5.85 12.12
CA ALA A 420 -3.32 7.12 11.78
C ALA A 420 -3.67 7.50 10.34
N TYR A 421 -3.66 8.80 10.07
CA TYR A 421 -3.92 9.30 8.72
C TYR A 421 -3.11 10.56 8.47
N ALA A 422 -2.70 10.73 7.23
CA ALA A 422 -1.97 11.91 6.79
C ALA A 422 -2.36 12.31 5.35
N GLY A 423 -2.43 13.61 5.09
CA GLY A 423 -2.79 14.17 3.79
C GLY A 423 -4.29 14.51 3.67
N SER A 424 -4.88 14.12 2.55
CA SER A 424 -6.28 14.39 2.21
C SER A 424 -7.20 13.22 2.61
N PRO A 425 -8.42 13.49 3.12
CA PRO A 425 -9.01 14.82 3.34
C PRO A 425 -8.43 15.54 4.57
N MET A 426 -8.30 16.88 4.48
CA MET A 426 -7.96 17.71 5.65
C MET A 426 -9.12 17.73 6.66
N GLY A 427 -8.82 18.14 7.88
CA GLY A 427 -9.81 18.35 8.93
C GLY A 427 -9.38 17.84 10.30
N SER A 428 -8.12 17.43 10.47
CA SER A 428 -7.70 16.76 11.69
C SER A 428 -7.71 17.65 12.92
N TYR A 429 -7.84 18.98 12.77
CA TYR A 429 -8.02 19.91 13.89
C TYR A 429 -9.45 19.89 14.44
N ALA A 430 -9.93 18.69 14.73
CA ALA A 430 -11.24 18.39 15.30
C ALA A 430 -11.09 17.26 16.31
N GLU A 431 -11.97 17.23 17.31
CA GLU A 431 -12.03 16.10 18.25
C GLU A 431 -12.45 14.81 17.54
N GLU A 432 -13.35 14.90 16.56
CA GLU A 432 -13.76 13.78 15.71
C GLU A 432 -13.87 14.23 14.25
N GLN A 433 -13.55 13.32 13.32
CA GLN A 433 -13.64 13.54 11.88
C GLN A 433 -14.19 12.28 11.18
N ILE A 434 -14.97 12.47 10.12
CA ILE A 434 -15.31 11.40 9.16
C ILE A 434 -14.33 11.46 7.99
N LEU A 435 -13.79 10.31 7.61
CA LEU A 435 -12.89 10.18 6.46
C LEU A 435 -13.04 8.82 5.77
N PRO A 436 -12.66 8.71 4.47
CA PRO A 436 -12.62 7.44 3.76
C PRO A 436 -11.71 6.43 4.46
N ALA A 437 -12.19 5.19 4.61
CA ALA A 437 -11.47 4.14 5.32
C ALA A 437 -10.15 3.72 4.65
N ASP A 438 -10.04 3.93 3.33
CA ASP A 438 -8.85 3.64 2.54
C ASP A 438 -7.74 4.70 2.69
N LYS A 439 -8.03 5.83 3.35
CA LYS A 439 -7.05 6.88 3.65
C LYS A 439 -6.38 6.76 5.02
N VAL A 440 -6.79 5.77 5.84
CA VAL A 440 -6.19 5.55 7.17
C VAL A 440 -5.29 4.32 7.19
N VAL A 441 -4.17 4.39 7.89
CA VAL A 441 -3.21 3.29 8.05
C VAL A 441 -3.31 2.71 9.46
N PRO A 442 -3.11 1.40 9.64
CA PRO A 442 -3.04 0.81 10.97
C PRO A 442 -1.82 1.36 11.73
N VAL A 443 -1.95 1.59 13.03
CA VAL A 443 -0.82 1.92 13.90
C VAL A 443 -0.35 0.64 14.60
N PRO A 444 0.93 0.26 14.47
CA PRO A 444 1.44 -0.91 15.18
C PRO A 444 1.29 -0.74 16.70
N PRO A 445 0.92 -1.79 17.46
CA PRO A 445 0.73 -1.70 18.91
C PRO A 445 1.98 -1.25 19.68
N SER A 446 3.18 -1.43 19.10
CA SER A 446 4.46 -1.01 19.66
C SER A 446 4.72 0.50 19.54
N ILE A 447 3.94 1.24 18.73
CA ILE A 447 4.13 2.66 18.51
C ILE A 447 3.14 3.45 19.36
N ASP A 448 3.69 4.33 20.21
CA ASP A 448 2.89 5.26 20.99
C ASP A 448 2.06 6.18 20.07
N PRO A 449 0.76 6.42 20.36
CA PRO A 449 -0.09 7.26 19.52
C PRO A 449 0.45 8.68 19.29
N ILE A 450 1.04 9.33 20.30
CA ILE A 450 1.61 10.68 20.14
C ILE A 450 2.76 10.62 19.14
N ILE A 451 3.57 9.57 19.17
CA ILE A 451 4.63 9.33 18.18
C ILE A 451 4.03 9.11 16.79
N ALA A 452 2.99 8.29 16.66
CA ALA A 452 2.30 8.06 15.38
C ALA A 452 1.75 9.36 14.76
N ALA A 453 1.08 10.20 15.56
CA ALA A 453 0.59 11.51 15.12
C ALA A 453 1.69 12.53 14.83
N SER A 454 2.92 12.29 15.32
CA SER A 454 4.05 13.18 15.14
C SER A 454 4.90 12.84 13.91
N ILE A 455 4.84 11.59 13.45
CA ILE A 455 5.76 11.05 12.44
C ILE A 455 5.11 10.82 11.08
N LEU A 456 3.82 10.51 10.98
CA LEU A 456 3.27 9.92 9.76
C LEU A 456 3.47 10.82 8.51
N LEU A 457 2.99 12.06 8.51
CA LEU A 457 3.13 12.97 7.37
C LEU A 457 4.60 13.25 7.07
N LYS A 458 5.38 13.52 8.12
CA LYS A 458 6.79 13.96 8.02
C LYS A 458 7.71 12.83 7.60
N GLY A 459 7.49 11.65 8.16
CA GLY A 459 8.18 10.40 7.88
C GLY A 459 7.86 9.89 6.50
N MET A 460 6.59 9.88 6.07
CA MET A 460 6.23 9.51 4.70
C MET A 460 6.84 10.51 3.69
N THR A 461 6.92 11.79 4.06
CA THR A 461 7.64 12.80 3.27
C THR A 461 9.13 12.45 3.17
N ALA A 462 9.80 12.15 4.29
CA ALA A 462 11.21 11.74 4.28
C ALA A 462 11.44 10.45 3.46
N GLN A 463 10.54 9.47 3.60
CA GLN A 463 10.59 8.20 2.88
C GLN A 463 10.60 8.43 1.38
N PHE A 464 9.56 9.09 0.82
CA PHE A 464 9.51 9.20 -0.64
C PHE A 464 10.65 10.08 -1.16
N LEU A 465 11.08 11.10 -0.40
CA LEU A 465 12.19 11.98 -0.79
C LEU A 465 13.51 11.22 -0.93
N LEU A 466 13.81 10.31 0.01
CA LEU A 466 15.06 9.54 0.06
C LEU A 466 15.02 8.24 -0.74
N ARG A 467 13.84 7.64 -0.91
CA ARG A 467 13.69 6.30 -1.51
C ARG A 467 13.24 6.36 -2.96
N ARG A 468 12.44 7.37 -3.34
CA ARG A 468 11.75 7.43 -4.65
C ARG A 468 12.07 8.67 -5.47
N CYS A 469 12.11 9.86 -4.87
CA CYS A 469 12.34 11.13 -5.57
C CYS A 469 13.81 11.26 -6.01
N PHE A 470 14.73 11.10 -5.06
CA PHE A 470 16.14 10.87 -5.33
C PHE A 470 16.55 9.70 -4.44
N LYS A 471 16.85 8.55 -5.04
CA LYS A 471 17.24 7.35 -4.30
C LYS A 471 18.61 7.57 -3.67
N VAL A 472 18.64 7.83 -2.38
CA VAL A 472 19.88 8.00 -1.62
C VAL A 472 20.54 6.64 -1.42
N GLU A 473 21.83 6.59 -1.74
CA GLU A 473 22.67 5.40 -1.61
C GLU A 473 23.91 5.76 -0.80
N ARG A 474 24.59 4.73 -0.29
CA ARG A 474 25.82 4.90 0.48
C ARG A 474 26.86 5.68 -0.31
N GLY A 475 27.48 6.66 0.33
CA GLY A 475 28.50 7.51 -0.28
C GLY A 475 27.98 8.76 -0.98
N HIS A 476 26.66 8.94 -1.12
CA HIS A 476 26.10 10.24 -1.52
C HIS A 476 26.33 11.29 -0.44
N THR A 477 26.52 12.55 -0.85
CA THR A 477 26.50 13.72 0.01
C THR A 477 25.19 14.47 -0.18
N VAL A 478 24.48 14.75 0.90
CA VAL A 478 23.16 15.38 0.88
C VAL A 478 23.18 16.68 1.68
N LEU A 479 22.56 17.73 1.12
CA LEU A 479 22.31 18.98 1.85
C LEU A 479 20.84 19.03 2.29
N VAL A 480 20.60 19.18 3.58
CA VAL A 480 19.25 19.29 4.17
C VAL A 480 19.08 20.66 4.81
N HIS A 481 18.17 21.47 4.25
CA HIS A 481 17.79 22.72 4.88
C HIS A 481 16.81 22.51 6.03
N ALA A 482 16.85 23.41 7.02
CA ALA A 482 16.03 23.32 8.23
C ALA A 482 16.19 21.95 8.94
N ALA A 483 17.44 21.50 9.11
CA ALA A 483 17.79 20.16 9.56
C ALA A 483 17.25 19.78 10.95
N ALA A 484 16.94 20.75 11.82
CA ALA A 484 16.32 20.51 13.13
C ALA A 484 14.78 20.64 13.14
N GLY A 485 14.16 20.87 11.98
CA GLY A 485 12.71 20.91 11.81
C GLY A 485 12.09 19.52 11.75
N GLY A 486 10.76 19.44 11.69
CA GLY A 486 10.04 18.17 11.72
C GLY A 486 10.43 17.17 10.62
N VAL A 487 10.46 17.60 9.36
CA VAL A 487 10.91 16.74 8.24
C VAL A 487 12.43 16.64 8.20
N GLY A 488 13.13 17.77 8.38
CA GLY A 488 14.60 17.83 8.32
C GLY A 488 15.27 16.86 9.28
N SER A 489 14.76 16.76 10.52
CA SER A 489 15.29 15.84 11.53
C SER A 489 15.16 14.37 11.12
N LEU A 490 14.04 13.97 10.52
CA LEU A 490 13.82 12.60 10.03
C LEU A 490 14.66 12.32 8.76
N LEU A 491 14.79 13.29 7.86
CA LEU A 491 15.65 13.18 6.68
C LEU A 491 17.11 12.96 7.07
N CYS A 492 17.63 13.70 8.05
CA CYS A 492 19.02 13.56 8.49
C CYS A 492 19.28 12.16 9.08
N GLN A 493 18.38 11.68 9.94
CA GLN A 493 18.51 10.37 10.58
C GLN A 493 18.53 9.26 9.54
N TRP A 494 17.58 9.31 8.61
CA TRP A 494 17.42 8.25 7.62
C TRP A 494 18.49 8.30 6.53
N ALA A 495 18.87 9.49 6.04
CA ALA A 495 19.96 9.62 5.08
C ALA A 495 21.29 9.10 5.67
N ASN A 496 21.56 9.40 6.95
CA ASN A 496 22.72 8.86 7.66
C ASN A 496 22.64 7.33 7.78
N ALA A 497 21.48 6.77 8.14
CA ALA A 497 21.28 5.32 8.21
C ALA A 497 21.45 4.62 6.85
N LEU A 498 21.16 5.30 5.74
CA LEU A 498 21.43 4.83 4.37
C LEU A 498 22.91 4.96 3.97
N GLY A 499 23.76 5.54 4.82
CA GLY A 499 25.20 5.70 4.60
C GLY A 499 25.59 6.92 3.78
N ALA A 500 24.73 7.95 3.73
CA ALA A 500 25.05 9.22 3.10
C ALA A 500 25.78 10.17 4.08
N THR A 501 26.65 11.02 3.54
CA THR A 501 27.23 12.15 4.27
C THR A 501 26.20 13.28 4.31
N VAL A 502 25.74 13.64 5.51
CA VAL A 502 24.67 14.61 5.70
C VAL A 502 25.23 15.97 6.11
N ILE A 503 24.96 17.00 5.31
CA ILE A 503 25.20 18.41 5.62
C ILE A 503 23.86 19.07 5.97
N GLY A 504 23.71 19.60 7.17
CA GLY A 504 22.46 20.23 7.64
C GLY A 504 22.60 21.73 7.87
N THR A 505 21.64 22.54 7.44
CA THR A 505 21.60 23.97 7.81
C THR A 505 20.58 24.25 8.91
N VAL A 506 20.97 25.08 9.88
CA VAL A 506 20.16 25.44 11.05
C VAL A 506 20.33 26.91 11.45
N SER A 507 19.42 27.42 12.27
CA SER A 507 19.36 28.84 12.63
C SER A 507 20.02 29.23 13.95
N THR A 508 20.32 28.25 14.82
CA THR A 508 20.89 28.48 16.17
C THR A 508 21.78 27.31 16.59
N LYS A 509 22.59 27.52 17.64
CA LYS A 509 23.50 26.50 18.20
C LYS A 509 22.77 25.33 18.83
N GLU A 510 21.62 25.57 19.47
CA GLU A 510 20.79 24.52 20.07
C GLU A 510 20.24 23.59 18.98
N LYS A 511 19.78 24.17 17.86
CA LYS A 511 19.36 23.40 16.68
C LYS A 511 20.54 22.68 16.03
N ALA A 512 21.75 23.23 16.11
CA ALA A 512 22.94 22.57 15.58
C ALA A 512 23.30 21.30 16.36
N ALA A 513 23.23 21.36 17.70
CA ALA A 513 23.41 20.20 18.55
C ALA A 513 22.37 19.11 18.22
N GLN A 514 21.10 19.48 18.09
CA GLN A 514 20.06 18.54 17.67
C GLN A 514 20.34 17.93 16.29
N ALA A 515 20.67 18.74 15.28
CA ALA A 515 20.92 18.23 13.92
C ALA A 515 22.11 17.23 13.90
N LYS A 516 23.14 17.46 14.72
CA LYS A 516 24.25 16.53 14.88
C LYS A 516 23.79 15.20 15.50
N ASP A 517 23.00 15.26 16.56
CA ASP A 517 22.42 14.05 17.19
C ASP A 517 21.48 13.28 16.25
N ASP A 518 20.87 14.00 15.31
CA ASP A 518 19.98 13.46 14.28
C ASP A 518 20.75 12.96 13.04
N GLY A 519 22.09 12.91 13.07
CA GLY A 519 22.91 12.26 12.03
C GLY A 519 23.58 13.20 11.02
N CYS A 520 23.50 14.51 11.21
CA CYS A 520 24.32 15.44 10.42
C CYS A 520 25.80 15.25 10.73
N HIS A 521 26.59 15.00 9.68
CA HIS A 521 28.05 14.93 9.77
C HIS A 521 28.63 16.35 9.84
N HIS A 522 28.05 17.27 9.08
CA HIS A 522 28.39 18.68 9.06
C HIS A 522 27.14 19.50 9.33
N VAL A 523 27.26 20.53 10.17
CA VAL A 523 26.14 21.42 10.51
C VAL A 523 26.57 22.86 10.32
N ILE A 524 25.79 23.62 9.54
CA ILE A 524 26.05 25.01 9.21
C ILE A 524 25.01 25.88 9.90
N ILE A 525 25.46 26.83 10.72
CA ILE A 525 24.59 27.84 11.31
C ILE A 525 24.52 29.02 10.34
N TYR A 526 23.50 29.02 9.48
CA TYR A 526 23.43 29.95 8.32
C TYR A 526 23.29 31.44 8.70
N LYS A 527 23.11 31.76 9.99
CA LYS A 527 23.13 33.14 10.52
C LYS A 527 24.54 33.64 10.85
N GLU A 528 25.48 32.72 11.05
CA GLU A 528 26.88 32.99 11.41
C GLU A 528 27.79 32.84 10.18
N GLU A 529 27.44 31.93 9.26
CA GLU A 529 28.27 31.56 8.11
C GLU A 529 27.45 31.48 6.81
N ASP A 530 28.10 31.72 5.67
CA ASP A 530 27.51 31.50 4.35
C ASP A 530 27.53 30.01 3.99
N PHE A 531 26.34 29.41 3.84
CA PHE A 531 26.24 27.96 3.65
C PHE A 531 26.81 27.48 2.32
N VAL A 532 26.81 28.32 1.27
CA VAL A 532 27.38 27.94 -0.03
C VAL A 532 28.89 27.79 0.09
N THR A 533 29.56 28.74 0.74
CA THR A 533 30.99 28.68 1.04
C THR A 533 31.33 27.44 1.86
N CYS A 534 30.61 27.19 2.95
CA CYS A 534 30.85 26.02 3.80
C CYS A 534 30.64 24.69 3.04
N VAL A 535 29.60 24.58 2.21
CA VAL A 535 29.35 23.37 1.40
C VAL A 535 30.48 23.15 0.39
N ASN A 536 30.97 24.20 -0.25
CA ASN A 536 32.11 24.09 -1.16
C ASN A 536 33.37 23.63 -0.44
N GLU A 537 33.65 24.13 0.76
CA GLU A 537 34.79 23.67 1.56
C GLU A 537 34.65 22.19 1.96
N ILE A 538 33.49 21.79 2.47
CA ILE A 538 33.19 20.40 2.87
C ILE A 538 33.33 19.44 1.68
N THR A 539 32.85 19.85 0.51
CA THR A 539 32.80 18.99 -0.70
C THR A 539 34.02 19.17 -1.61
N SER A 540 35.04 19.93 -1.20
CA SER A 540 36.19 20.27 -2.06
C SER A 540 35.77 20.78 -3.45
N CYS A 541 34.78 21.68 -3.44
CA CYS A 541 34.15 22.31 -4.60
C CYS A 541 33.49 21.33 -5.59
N GLN A 542 33.26 20.07 -5.21
CA GLN A 542 32.53 19.12 -6.05
C GLN A 542 31.02 19.36 -6.01
N GLY A 543 30.50 19.93 -4.92
CA GLY A 543 29.07 20.07 -4.67
C GLY A 543 28.42 18.77 -4.17
N VAL A 544 27.12 18.84 -3.86
CA VAL A 544 26.34 17.72 -3.33
C VAL A 544 25.52 17.02 -4.42
N GLU A 545 25.23 15.73 -4.23
CA GLU A 545 24.35 14.95 -5.10
C GLU A 545 22.92 15.49 -5.11
N VAL A 546 22.39 15.85 -3.94
CA VAL A 546 21.02 16.31 -3.77
C VAL A 546 20.92 17.37 -2.69
N VAL A 547 20.09 18.39 -2.95
CA VAL A 547 19.63 19.35 -1.94
C VAL A 547 18.15 19.09 -1.67
N TYR A 548 17.81 18.86 -0.40
CA TYR A 548 16.44 18.82 0.10
C TYR A 548 16.08 20.19 0.70
N ASP A 549 15.32 20.99 -0.05
CA ASP A 549 14.98 22.37 0.28
C ASP A 549 13.50 22.53 0.66
N SER A 550 13.25 22.74 1.97
CA SER A 550 11.94 23.08 2.52
C SER A 550 11.74 24.58 2.80
N VAL A 551 12.77 25.40 2.55
CA VAL A 551 12.78 26.82 2.91
C VAL A 551 12.28 27.67 1.75
N GLY A 552 12.73 27.39 0.54
CA GLY A 552 12.26 28.06 -0.67
C GLY A 552 13.02 29.36 -0.93
N LYS A 553 12.30 30.50 -0.95
CA LYS A 553 12.81 31.78 -1.47
C LYS A 553 14.23 32.17 -1.01
N ASP A 554 14.54 31.99 0.27
CA ASP A 554 15.79 32.50 0.87
C ASP A 554 16.99 31.60 0.56
N THR A 555 16.77 30.34 0.22
CA THR A 555 17.83 29.33 0.01
C THR A 555 17.96 28.90 -1.45
N PHE A 556 16.92 29.09 -2.26
CA PHE A 556 16.78 28.46 -3.57
C PHE A 556 18.00 28.63 -4.49
N GLN A 557 18.52 29.85 -4.64
CA GLN A 557 19.67 30.09 -5.52
C GLN A 557 20.94 29.45 -4.96
N GLY A 558 21.22 29.62 -3.66
CA GLY A 558 22.39 28.99 -3.03
C GLY A 558 22.30 27.46 -3.05
N SER A 559 21.10 26.89 -2.96
CA SER A 559 20.86 25.45 -3.16
C SER A 559 21.30 24.98 -4.55
N LEU A 560 20.96 25.72 -5.61
CA LEU A 560 21.45 25.43 -6.97
C LEU A 560 22.97 25.54 -7.07
N ASP A 561 23.56 26.52 -6.40
CA ASP A 561 25.00 26.76 -6.40
C ASP A 561 25.77 25.63 -5.68
N CYS A 562 25.16 25.01 -4.66
CA CYS A 562 25.71 23.88 -3.92
C CYS A 562 25.70 22.54 -4.67
N LEU A 563 24.93 22.39 -5.74
CA LEU A 563 24.81 21.13 -6.47
C LEU A 563 26.06 20.80 -7.28
N LYS A 564 26.40 19.51 -7.35
CA LYS A 564 27.36 18.99 -8.33
C LYS A 564 26.76 18.98 -9.74
N THR A 565 27.61 18.75 -10.75
CA THR A 565 27.13 18.47 -12.11
C THR A 565 26.19 17.27 -12.11
N ARG A 566 24.99 17.44 -12.68
CA ARG A 566 23.86 16.47 -12.68
C ARG A 566 23.28 16.18 -11.29
N GLY A 567 23.45 17.10 -10.34
CA GLY A 567 22.80 17.03 -9.03
C GLY A 567 21.29 17.31 -9.07
N TYR A 568 20.60 17.00 -7.96
CA TYR A 568 19.16 17.11 -7.80
C TYR A 568 18.77 18.23 -6.84
N MET A 569 18.04 19.23 -7.34
CA MET A 569 17.33 20.21 -6.53
C MET A 569 15.93 19.69 -6.20
N VAL A 570 15.72 19.23 -4.97
CA VAL A 570 14.43 18.76 -4.48
C VAL A 570 13.79 19.85 -3.63
N SER A 571 12.97 20.69 -4.26
CA SER A 571 12.29 21.81 -3.62
C SER A 571 10.91 21.36 -3.13
N PHE A 572 10.74 21.02 -1.86
CA PHE A 572 9.51 20.39 -1.33
C PHE A 572 8.77 21.24 -0.30
N GLY A 573 9.30 22.42 0.05
CA GLY A 573 8.66 23.38 0.95
C GLY A 573 8.96 24.83 0.56
N GLN A 574 8.35 25.78 1.26
CA GLN A 574 8.48 27.22 0.96
C GLN A 574 8.25 28.06 2.22
N SER A 575 8.87 27.68 3.35
CA SER A 575 8.64 28.33 4.64
C SER A 575 9.09 29.80 4.70
N SER A 576 10.03 30.23 3.84
CA SER A 576 10.37 31.65 3.67
C SER A 576 9.62 32.34 2.52
N GLY A 577 8.78 31.61 1.80
CA GLY A 577 8.04 32.07 0.63
C GLY A 577 8.39 31.33 -0.64
N SER A 578 7.60 31.57 -1.69
CA SER A 578 7.82 30.99 -3.02
C SER A 578 9.11 31.53 -3.64
N PRO A 579 10.00 30.67 -4.18
CA PRO A 579 11.09 31.11 -5.02
C PRO A 579 10.61 31.92 -6.23
N ASP A 580 11.46 32.81 -6.72
CA ASP A 580 11.21 33.54 -7.97
C ASP A 580 11.19 32.56 -9.17
N PRO A 581 10.55 32.92 -10.30
CA PRO A 581 10.53 32.08 -11.50
C PRO A 581 11.96 31.73 -11.97
N VAL A 582 12.20 30.44 -12.16
CA VAL A 582 13.52 29.92 -12.53
C VAL A 582 13.63 29.81 -14.05
N PRO A 583 14.53 30.56 -14.70
CA PRO A 583 14.78 30.37 -16.12
C PRO A 583 15.46 29.01 -16.36
N LEU A 584 15.03 28.26 -17.36
CA LEU A 584 15.61 26.92 -17.66
C LEU A 584 17.12 26.97 -17.93
N SER A 585 17.64 28.11 -18.39
CA SER A 585 19.09 28.33 -18.57
C SER A 585 19.88 28.22 -17.27
N ALA A 586 19.27 28.53 -16.11
CA ALA A 586 19.92 28.35 -14.81
C ALA A 586 20.22 26.88 -14.49
N LEU A 587 19.43 25.95 -15.04
CA LEU A 587 19.65 24.51 -14.86
C LEU A 587 20.74 23.96 -15.79
N ALA A 588 20.95 24.62 -16.94
CA ALA A 588 21.86 24.15 -17.98
C ALA A 588 23.34 24.21 -17.58
N ALA A 589 23.73 25.15 -16.71
CA ALA A 589 25.13 25.36 -16.28
C ALA A 589 25.77 24.10 -15.66
N LYS A 590 24.98 23.29 -14.96
CA LYS A 590 25.40 22.03 -14.32
C LYS A 590 24.56 20.82 -14.75
N SER A 591 23.67 20.98 -15.74
CA SER A 591 22.69 19.97 -16.15
C SER A 591 21.91 19.37 -14.97
N VAL A 592 21.50 20.23 -14.03
CA VAL A 592 20.85 19.80 -12.80
C VAL A 592 19.39 19.42 -13.03
N PHE A 593 18.88 18.54 -12.19
CA PHE A 593 17.47 18.20 -12.11
C PHE A 593 16.79 19.10 -11.09
N LEU A 594 15.60 19.63 -11.42
CA LEU A 594 14.76 20.39 -10.49
C LEU A 594 13.40 19.72 -10.39
N THR A 595 12.96 19.43 -9.16
CA THR A 595 11.65 18.84 -8.89
C THR A 595 10.94 19.54 -7.73
N ARG A 596 9.61 19.61 -7.82
CA ARG A 596 8.71 20.09 -6.77
C ARG A 596 7.72 18.97 -6.40
N PRO A 597 8.13 17.98 -5.59
CA PRO A 597 7.29 16.83 -5.31
C PRO A 597 6.23 17.13 -4.25
N SER A 598 5.19 16.28 -4.20
CA SER A 598 4.15 16.27 -3.18
C SER A 598 3.95 14.84 -2.70
N MET A 599 3.92 14.63 -1.38
CA MET A 599 3.67 13.31 -0.77
C MET A 599 2.37 12.67 -1.26
N MET A 600 1.36 13.49 -1.56
CA MET A 600 0.08 13.04 -2.10
C MET A 600 0.20 12.31 -3.46
N HIS A 601 1.23 12.64 -4.26
CA HIS A 601 1.48 11.98 -5.55
C HIS A 601 2.26 10.67 -5.42
N TYR A 602 2.84 10.40 -4.24
CA TYR A 602 3.59 9.16 -3.95
C TYR A 602 2.77 8.18 -3.09
N THR A 603 1.54 8.53 -2.75
CA THR A 603 0.62 7.76 -1.90
C THR A 603 -0.80 7.72 -2.50
N ILE A 604 -0.89 7.68 -3.83
CA ILE A 604 -2.17 7.75 -4.56
C ILE A 604 -2.96 6.49 -4.30
N THR A 605 -2.32 5.34 -4.49
CA THR A 605 -2.93 4.03 -4.30
C THR A 605 -2.89 3.61 -2.83
N ARG A 606 -3.77 2.68 -2.47
CA ARG A 606 -3.82 2.13 -1.11
C ARG A 606 -2.51 1.43 -0.75
N ASP A 607 -1.92 0.71 -1.70
CA ASP A 607 -0.70 -0.07 -1.48
C ASP A 607 0.51 0.85 -1.30
N GLU A 608 0.64 1.90 -2.12
CA GLU A 608 1.68 2.90 -1.91
C GLU A 608 1.59 3.59 -0.54
N LEU A 609 0.37 3.91 -0.10
CA LEU A 609 0.14 4.50 1.23
C LEU A 609 0.56 3.53 2.35
N LEU A 610 0.17 2.25 2.23
CA LEU A 610 0.48 1.22 3.23
C LEU A 610 1.97 0.89 3.26
N GLU A 611 2.62 0.75 2.11
CA GLU A 611 4.06 0.51 1.99
C GLU A 611 4.84 1.67 2.61
N THR A 612 4.51 2.91 2.23
CA THR A 612 5.20 4.10 2.71
C THR A 612 5.02 4.29 4.22
N ALA A 613 3.80 4.15 4.73
CA ALA A 613 3.55 4.24 6.18
C ALA A 613 4.17 3.07 6.96
N GLY A 614 4.13 1.86 6.39
CA GLY A 614 4.70 0.66 6.98
C GLY A 614 6.22 0.79 7.17
N GLU A 615 6.94 1.25 6.15
CA GLU A 615 8.39 1.48 6.25
C GLU A 615 8.73 2.58 7.28
N VAL A 616 7.92 3.64 7.37
CA VAL A 616 8.09 4.68 8.38
C VAL A 616 7.93 4.13 9.79
N PHE A 617 6.87 3.35 10.05
CA PHE A 617 6.65 2.75 11.36
C PHE A 617 7.70 1.68 11.70
N ALA A 618 8.16 0.90 10.71
CA ALA A 618 9.24 -0.06 10.91
C ALA A 618 10.54 0.63 11.33
N ASN A 619 10.90 1.74 10.68
CA ASN A 619 12.08 2.52 11.06
C ASN A 619 11.92 3.23 12.42
N ALA A 620 10.70 3.63 12.78
CA ALA A 620 10.43 4.14 14.13
C ALA A 620 10.60 3.04 15.20
N ALA A 621 10.06 1.84 14.94
CA ALA A 621 10.13 0.70 15.85
C ALA A 621 11.56 0.19 16.04
N SER A 622 12.38 0.18 14.99
CA SER A 622 13.79 -0.24 15.06
C SER A 622 14.72 0.82 15.64
N GLY A 623 14.22 2.03 15.90
CA GLY A 623 15.00 3.14 16.44
C GLY A 623 15.86 3.89 15.41
N VAL A 624 15.75 3.56 14.12
CA VAL A 624 16.37 4.34 13.03
C VAL A 624 15.80 5.75 12.99
N LEU A 625 14.48 5.89 13.17
CA LEU A 625 13.80 7.17 13.29
C LEU A 625 13.39 7.41 14.73
N ARG A 626 14.04 8.37 15.38
CA ARG A 626 13.64 8.87 16.71
C ARG A 626 12.87 10.16 16.54
N VAL A 627 11.63 10.15 17.04
CA VAL A 627 10.72 11.29 16.94
C VAL A 627 10.84 12.13 18.21
N ARG A 628 11.20 13.40 18.04
CA ARG A 628 11.26 14.37 19.14
C ARG A 628 9.98 15.18 19.18
N VAL A 629 9.14 14.92 20.17
CA VAL A 629 7.93 15.72 20.44
C VAL A 629 8.26 16.72 21.53
N ASN A 630 8.87 17.84 21.14
CA ASN A 630 9.33 18.86 22.09
C ASN A 630 8.24 19.84 22.50
N HIS A 631 7.15 19.89 21.73
CA HIS A 631 6.06 20.85 21.94
C HIS A 631 4.71 20.17 21.82
N THR A 632 3.91 20.32 22.88
CA THR A 632 2.53 19.83 22.93
C THR A 632 1.63 20.97 23.35
N TYR A 633 0.55 21.19 22.61
CA TYR A 633 -0.46 22.21 22.90
C TYR A 633 -1.84 21.57 22.96
N PRO A 634 -2.78 22.11 23.77
CA PRO A 634 -4.20 21.79 23.60
C PRO A 634 -4.67 22.17 22.19
N LEU A 635 -5.60 21.42 21.62
CA LEU A 635 -6.16 21.70 20.29
C LEU A 635 -6.80 23.09 20.24
N SER A 636 -7.46 23.51 21.32
CA SER A 636 -8.01 24.87 21.49
C SER A 636 -6.95 25.98 21.34
N GLN A 637 -5.67 25.68 21.51
CA GLN A 637 -4.54 26.60 21.39
C GLN A 637 -3.80 26.50 20.05
N ALA A 638 -4.41 25.93 19.01
CA ALA A 638 -3.81 25.81 17.67
C ALA A 638 -3.26 27.14 17.13
N ALA A 639 -3.90 28.28 17.45
CA ALA A 639 -3.40 29.60 17.07
C ALA A 639 -2.00 29.90 17.65
N GLN A 640 -1.77 29.59 18.92
CA GLN A 640 -0.46 29.76 19.55
C GLN A 640 0.58 28.82 18.94
N ALA A 641 0.20 27.56 18.72
CA ALA A 641 1.09 26.57 18.11
C ALA A 641 1.52 26.98 16.69
N HIS A 642 0.60 27.52 15.89
CA HIS A 642 0.93 28.10 14.58
C HIS A 642 1.88 29.30 14.70
N ALA A 643 1.63 30.23 15.63
CA ALA A 643 2.48 31.40 15.83
C ALA A 643 3.93 31.01 16.23
N ASP A 644 4.09 30.00 17.08
CA ASP A 644 5.41 29.49 17.48
C ASP A 644 6.13 28.77 16.33
N LEU A 645 5.39 28.00 15.51
CA LEU A 645 5.93 27.36 14.31
C LEU A 645 6.43 28.41 13.30
N GLU A 646 5.63 29.44 13.02
CA GLU A 646 5.96 30.51 12.06
C GLU A 646 7.12 31.39 12.53
N SER A 647 7.24 31.61 13.84
CA SER A 647 8.36 32.35 14.45
C SER A 647 9.62 31.50 14.63
N ARG A 648 9.63 30.26 14.12
CA ARG A 648 10.76 29.31 14.15
C ARG A 648 11.24 28.97 15.58
N LYS A 649 10.38 29.12 16.59
CA LYS A 649 10.68 28.78 17.99
C LYS A 649 10.61 27.28 18.27
N THR A 650 9.97 26.52 17.38
CA THR A 650 9.83 25.08 17.54
C THR A 650 11.05 24.31 17.03
N SER A 651 11.24 23.10 17.55
CA SER A 651 12.14 22.08 17.01
C SER A 651 11.49 20.70 17.06
N GLY A 652 11.88 19.80 16.14
CA GLY A 652 11.23 18.49 16.01
C GLY A 652 9.75 18.59 15.59
N SER A 653 8.94 17.67 16.09
CA SER A 653 7.49 17.61 15.83
C SER A 653 6.71 18.37 16.91
N VAL A 654 5.61 18.99 16.48
CA VAL A 654 4.64 19.66 17.35
C VAL A 654 3.32 18.91 17.28
N VAL A 655 2.71 18.67 18.43
CA VAL A 655 1.44 17.93 18.55
C VAL A 655 0.37 18.79 19.20
N LEU A 656 -0.85 18.69 18.67
CA LEU A 656 -2.06 19.20 19.29
C LEU A 656 -2.80 18.04 19.95
N ILE A 657 -3.20 18.20 21.21
CA ILE A 657 -3.96 17.21 21.98
C ILE A 657 -5.39 17.73 22.17
N PRO A 658 -6.42 16.99 21.76
CA PRO A 658 -7.80 17.36 22.03
C PRO A 658 -8.04 17.57 23.53
N ASP A 659 -8.68 18.69 23.90
CA ASP A 659 -8.79 19.19 25.28
C ASP A 659 -9.53 18.23 26.25
N GLY A 660 -10.21 17.19 25.76
CA GLY A 660 -10.90 16.15 26.54
C GLY A 660 -10.28 14.75 26.49
N ALA A 661 -9.03 14.60 26.04
CA ALA A 661 -8.39 13.30 25.77
C ALA A 661 -7.53 12.71 26.92
N GLN A 662 -7.76 13.09 28.18
CA GLN A 662 -7.05 12.51 29.35
C GLN A 662 -7.48 11.08 29.65
#